data_AF-A0A2B4RL06-F1
#
_entry.id   AF-A0A2B4RL06-F1
#
_cell.length_a   1.000
_cell.length_b   1.000
_cell.length_c   1.000
_cell.angle_alpha   90.00
_cell.angle_beta   90.00
_cell.angle_gamma   90.00
#
_symmetry.space_group_name_H-M   'P 1'
#
loop_
_entity.id
_entity.type
_entity.pdbx_description
1 polymer ?
#
loop_
_entity_poly.entity_id
_entity_poly.type
_entity_poly.pdbx_seq_one_letter_code
_entity_poly.pdbx_strand_id
1 'polypeptide(L)'
;MEKHLSKRIKSLPASATLAMASKGRDLKQQGKDVISLSLGEPDFNTPDFVKEAAIEAINQNYNSYTPVDGYLELREAICRKFKRDNDVTYTPNQIVVSTGAKQSIANVAQVLLQKGDEVILPAPYWVSYEAIAILSQAKCVSLPTSIETDFKITPEQLEAAITPQTKMVFFNSPNNPSGTVYTEAEYRALATVLEKHPNIYILSDEIYEHINYGVGNFSIAAIDSLYDRTITVNGVAKAFAMTGWRIGYIGAPAWIAKACNKMQGQITSGANCIAQRATIAALDAPVSKIQYMIDEFKKRRDLILSLLAEIDGVKLNKPEGAFYVFPDVSAFFGKEIKGHQINNASDFAMLLLEEVYVATVTGDAFGQPDCIRISYAAREKAPPGMVLIEGGTFIMGSIQDDIMGDWNTAPKRMHVRSFYLDQAEVTNGEYLFYLMWISRVFPRKNKNYSNVYRAALPDTLVWRSVLGNNDPLKNYYLRHPAYANYPVVGVSWLQANNYCRWRTDRINERIMLNEGLLKNMFDPKREEKKSNDEEDQEVKKDLDLTGINNFNTALYYRNPKLLFGGDSAFYNKEKLQKRGHIKQEDGLMSSEIRLPTEAEWEYAAKAIVDEREYNTLSGRKKYPWRGNSTRSRRKKGMHLANFKQGKGDYNGLPGWGSDGADITNRIMSYEPNGFGLYDMAGNVAEWVHDIYEPRIDNDFNDFNYTRGNTFKQEIIRDDGTPVIIGNADIIYDTLPNGRIFPRQLPGSIKSVAVTKENNDSSFAYAQPNDISLGKKKDSIAMNPNAVVESYKKRNRVYKGGSWKDREFWLDPGQRRYLPEYMSTDFIGFRCATDRLGANFDGHLFAKEALEKGASAVVVAKPIEQIDKNKIFLVKNTLQTLQKLANHHRKKLGIPIIAITGSNGKTTTKELLYSALSKGYNTFATQGNLNNHIGVPLTLLSMNSKTDIGIVEMGANHQGEIAELCNIAEPDYGYITNFGSAHLEGFGGVEGVIKGKSELYQYLAKNHQKAFVNQQDAKQMELTKDMQRILIDTKAPYDICEKGFIKIKTPSHVKTNLTGVYNVANILTAMGIGAYFKINPEKIKEAIATYQPKNNRSQIINSKGRKIILDAYNANPSSMKAALENLSKLTGNFKVAILADMFELGDESSAAHQEIATLAANIGLQELHFVGSFFKGVMSEKGIKHKNTEALIKYLSKNSIPPKSTVLIKGSRGMELEKILPFLK
;
A
#
# COMPACT_ATOMS: atom_id res chain seq x y z
N MET A 1 -52.80 12.16 10.59
CA MET A 1 -52.20 10.82 10.79
C MET A 1 -52.03 10.43 12.26
N GLU A 2 -51.91 11.36 13.22
CA GLU A 2 -51.64 11.04 14.63
C GLU A 2 -52.73 10.28 15.40
N LYS A 3 -54.03 10.42 15.06
CA LYS A 3 -55.12 9.85 15.89
C LYS A 3 -55.10 8.31 15.98
N HIS A 4 -54.56 7.59 14.99
CA HIS A 4 -54.61 6.13 14.91
C HIS A 4 -53.38 5.39 15.48
N LEU A 5 -52.29 6.11 15.84
CA LEU A 5 -51.07 5.47 16.36
C LEU A 5 -51.20 5.06 17.83
N SER A 6 -50.52 3.97 18.22
CA SER A 6 -50.51 3.48 19.60
C SER A 6 -49.87 4.48 20.56
N LYS A 7 -50.32 4.50 21.82
CA LYS A 7 -49.76 5.39 22.86
C LYS A 7 -48.25 5.18 23.06
N ARG A 8 -47.77 3.93 22.94
CA ARG A 8 -46.35 3.57 23.06
C ARG A 8 -45.47 4.19 21.98
N ILE A 9 -45.97 4.26 20.74
CA ILE A 9 -45.24 4.91 19.64
C ILE A 9 -45.27 6.43 19.78
N LYS A 10 -46.38 6.99 20.28
CA LYS A 10 -46.49 8.44 20.55
C LYS A 10 -45.57 8.93 21.66
N SER A 11 -45.23 8.07 22.63
CA SER A 11 -44.35 8.42 23.75
C SER A 11 -42.86 8.30 23.41
N LEU A 12 -42.49 7.81 22.23
CA LEU A 12 -41.09 7.67 21.84
C LEU A 12 -40.49 9.02 21.43
N PRO A 13 -39.33 9.41 21.99
CA PRO A 13 -38.61 10.58 21.49
C PRO A 13 -38.04 10.32 20.09
N ALA A 14 -37.96 11.36 19.27
CA ALA A 14 -37.30 11.28 17.97
C ALA A 14 -35.79 11.05 18.18
N SER A 15 -35.20 10.10 17.45
CA SER A 15 -33.76 9.80 17.60
C SER A 15 -32.89 10.94 17.05
N ALA A 16 -32.26 11.70 17.94
CA ALA A 16 -31.36 12.80 17.59
C ALA A 16 -30.19 12.35 16.68
N THR A 17 -29.62 11.16 16.92
CA THR A 17 -28.56 10.61 16.07
C THR A 17 -29.03 10.35 14.63
N LEU A 18 -30.25 9.81 14.46
CA LEU A 18 -30.81 9.57 13.12
C LEU A 18 -31.25 10.86 12.43
N ALA A 19 -31.83 11.80 13.18
CA ALA A 19 -32.20 13.12 12.68
C ALA A 19 -30.97 13.88 12.16
N MET A 20 -29.88 13.91 12.94
CA MET A 20 -28.63 14.53 12.55
C MET A 20 -27.99 13.85 11.32
N ALA A 21 -27.99 12.51 11.28
CA ALA A 21 -27.51 11.77 10.11
C ALA A 21 -28.35 12.06 8.85
N SER A 22 -29.67 12.25 9.00
CA SER A 22 -30.54 12.65 7.90
C SER A 22 -30.21 14.05 7.41
N LYS A 23 -30.13 15.03 8.32
CA LYS A 23 -29.81 16.42 7.97
C LYS A 23 -28.43 16.53 7.32
N GLY A 24 -27.45 15.75 7.78
CA GLY A 24 -26.14 15.63 7.13
C GLY A 24 -26.20 15.04 5.72
N ARG A 25 -27.10 14.06 5.46
CA ARG A 25 -27.34 13.54 4.10
C ARG A 25 -28.02 14.58 3.21
N ASP A 26 -28.98 15.32 3.72
CA ASP A 26 -29.69 16.36 2.96
C ASP A 26 -28.72 17.48 2.54
N LEU A 27 -27.83 17.90 3.44
CA LEU A 27 -26.74 18.84 3.13
C LEU A 27 -25.75 18.27 2.09
N LYS A 28 -25.40 16.98 2.17
CA LYS A 28 -24.60 16.31 1.13
C LYS A 28 -25.30 16.28 -0.23
N GLN A 29 -26.61 16.04 -0.27
CA GLN A 29 -27.40 16.10 -1.50
C GLN A 29 -27.46 17.51 -2.09
N GLN A 30 -27.39 18.54 -1.25
CA GLN A 30 -27.23 19.94 -1.65
C GLN A 30 -25.80 20.29 -2.08
N GLY A 31 -24.90 19.31 -2.20
CA GLY A 31 -23.50 19.51 -2.60
C GLY A 31 -22.60 20.06 -1.49
N LYS A 32 -23.05 20.07 -0.23
CA LYS A 32 -22.23 20.48 0.92
C LYS A 32 -21.40 19.31 1.43
N ASP A 33 -20.13 19.59 1.70
CA ASP A 33 -19.17 18.57 2.11
C ASP A 33 -19.21 18.35 3.62
N VAL A 34 -20.14 17.49 4.06
CA VAL A 34 -20.39 17.23 5.49
C VAL A 34 -19.45 16.17 6.05
N ILE A 35 -18.66 16.56 7.06
CA ILE A 35 -17.87 15.64 7.89
C ILE A 35 -18.81 15.02 8.93
N SER A 36 -18.98 13.70 8.85
CA SER A 36 -19.90 12.98 9.73
C SER A 36 -19.16 12.36 10.91
N LEU A 37 -19.18 13.04 12.07
CA LEU A 37 -18.66 12.53 13.34
C LEU A 37 -19.79 12.04 14.27
N SER A 38 -20.98 11.78 13.71
CA SER A 38 -22.19 11.44 14.45
C SER A 38 -22.46 9.93 14.54
N LEU A 39 -21.96 9.12 13.59
CA LEU A 39 -22.22 7.67 13.55
C LEU A 39 -21.15 6.88 14.31
N GLY A 40 -21.61 5.88 15.05
CA GLY A 40 -20.79 5.01 15.89
C GLY A 40 -20.35 3.72 15.19
N GLU A 41 -19.85 3.81 13.97
CA GLU A 41 -19.43 2.65 13.16
C GLU A 41 -17.92 2.70 12.89
N PRO A 42 -17.17 1.61 13.13
CA PRO A 42 -15.78 1.52 12.69
C PRO A 42 -15.65 1.76 11.18
N ASP A 43 -14.63 2.50 10.76
CA ASP A 43 -14.29 2.74 9.35
C ASP A 43 -13.43 1.63 8.72
N PHE A 44 -13.11 0.60 9.51
CA PHE A 44 -12.47 -0.63 9.08
C PHE A 44 -13.45 -1.55 8.36
N ASN A 45 -12.92 -2.37 7.44
CA ASN A 45 -13.67 -3.49 6.90
C ASN A 45 -13.72 -4.65 7.92
N THR A 46 -14.75 -5.49 7.84
CA THR A 46 -14.77 -6.77 8.57
C THR A 46 -13.48 -7.58 8.28
N PRO A 47 -12.79 -8.14 9.28
CA PRO A 47 -11.55 -8.90 9.07
C PRO A 47 -11.70 -10.07 8.09
N ASP A 48 -10.68 -10.34 7.30
CA ASP A 48 -10.78 -11.31 6.20
C ASP A 48 -11.07 -12.73 6.68
N PHE A 49 -10.49 -13.18 7.80
CA PHE A 49 -10.79 -14.50 8.37
C PHE A 49 -12.27 -14.68 8.77
N VAL A 50 -12.96 -13.56 9.10
CA VAL A 50 -14.40 -13.56 9.37
C VAL A 50 -15.19 -13.60 8.07
N LYS A 51 -14.75 -12.85 7.05
CA LYS A 51 -15.36 -12.89 5.70
C LYS A 51 -15.24 -14.28 5.09
N GLU A 52 -14.09 -14.92 5.21
CA GLU A 52 -13.82 -16.28 4.73
C GLU A 52 -14.77 -17.28 5.39
N ALA A 53 -14.96 -17.20 6.71
CA ALA A 53 -15.91 -18.04 7.42
C ALA A 53 -17.36 -17.84 6.93
N ALA A 54 -17.73 -16.61 6.57
CA ALA A 54 -19.03 -16.32 5.98
C ALA A 54 -19.17 -16.90 4.56
N ILE A 55 -18.15 -16.75 3.73
CA ILE A 55 -18.10 -17.30 2.36
C ILE A 55 -18.18 -18.83 2.43
N GLU A 56 -17.44 -19.44 3.35
CA GLU A 56 -17.46 -20.88 3.56
C GLU A 56 -18.85 -21.35 4.02
N ALA A 57 -19.51 -20.62 4.92
CA ALA A 57 -20.89 -20.92 5.30
C ALA A 57 -21.85 -20.87 4.09
N ILE A 58 -21.67 -19.91 3.18
CA ILE A 58 -22.44 -19.86 1.93
C ILE A 58 -22.15 -21.09 1.07
N ASN A 59 -20.87 -21.46 0.90
CA ASN A 59 -20.46 -22.62 0.10
C ASN A 59 -20.95 -23.94 0.69
N GLN A 60 -21.04 -24.04 2.01
CA GLN A 60 -21.60 -25.17 2.75
C GLN A 60 -23.14 -25.17 2.78
N ASN A 61 -23.78 -24.26 2.05
CA ASN A 61 -25.24 -24.12 1.95
C ASN A 61 -25.96 -23.83 3.27
N TYR A 62 -25.34 -23.06 4.18
CA TYR A 62 -26.08 -22.48 5.30
C TYR A 62 -27.08 -21.42 4.78
N ASN A 63 -28.33 -21.81 4.59
CA ASN A 63 -29.38 -20.95 4.01
C ASN A 63 -30.77 -21.13 4.65
N SER A 64 -30.88 -22.05 5.61
CA SER A 64 -32.15 -22.45 6.23
C SER A 64 -32.37 -21.77 7.59
N TYR A 65 -33.57 -21.94 8.17
CA TYR A 65 -33.86 -21.44 9.51
C TYR A 65 -32.86 -21.96 10.54
N THR A 66 -32.41 -21.05 11.39
CA THR A 66 -31.55 -21.37 12.53
C THR A 66 -32.39 -21.64 13.78
N PRO A 67 -31.85 -22.33 14.79
CA PRO A 67 -32.44 -22.30 16.13
C PRO A 67 -32.64 -20.84 16.57
N VAL A 68 -33.75 -20.54 17.23
CA VAL A 68 -34.13 -19.16 17.55
C VAL A 68 -33.08 -18.48 18.44
N ASP A 69 -32.49 -19.22 19.39
CA ASP A 69 -31.40 -18.79 20.26
C ASP A 69 -30.00 -18.89 19.63
N GLY A 70 -29.91 -19.40 18.40
CA GLY A 70 -28.69 -19.56 17.63
C GLY A 70 -28.13 -20.98 17.65
N TYR A 71 -27.24 -21.26 16.68
CA TYR A 71 -26.56 -22.55 16.57
C TYR A 71 -25.83 -22.93 17.87
N LEU A 72 -25.83 -24.23 18.19
CA LEU A 72 -25.19 -24.71 19.41
C LEU A 72 -23.71 -24.36 19.42
N GLU A 73 -23.02 -24.54 18.29
CA GLU A 73 -21.59 -24.24 18.17
C GLU A 73 -21.28 -22.75 18.41
N LEU A 74 -22.20 -21.86 18.02
CA LEU A 74 -22.07 -20.44 18.31
C LEU A 74 -22.31 -20.14 19.80
N ARG A 75 -23.32 -20.75 20.42
CA ARG A 75 -23.57 -20.57 21.86
C ARG A 75 -22.40 -21.10 22.69
N GLU A 76 -21.79 -22.21 22.29
CA GLU A 76 -20.58 -22.74 22.91
C GLU A 76 -19.37 -21.81 22.70
N ALA A 77 -19.20 -21.22 21.51
CA ALA A 77 -18.16 -20.22 21.26
C ALA A 77 -18.34 -18.98 22.14
N ILE A 78 -19.58 -18.55 22.36
CA ILE A 78 -19.91 -17.46 23.28
C ILE A 78 -19.57 -17.84 24.73
N CYS A 79 -19.90 -19.05 25.17
CA CYS A 79 -19.50 -19.55 26.50
C CYS A 79 -17.97 -19.56 26.67
N ARG A 80 -17.22 -20.06 25.68
CA ARG A 80 -15.74 -20.03 25.69
C ARG A 80 -15.23 -18.59 25.77
N LYS A 81 -15.82 -17.69 25.00
CA LYS A 81 -15.46 -16.27 25.00
C LYS A 81 -15.68 -15.65 26.38
N PHE A 82 -16.85 -15.85 27.00
CA PHE A 82 -17.13 -15.30 28.34
C PHE A 82 -16.16 -15.82 29.39
N LYS A 83 -15.82 -17.11 29.35
CA LYS A 83 -14.83 -17.67 30.26
C LYS A 83 -13.42 -17.11 30.01
N ARG A 84 -13.02 -17.01 28.75
CA ARG A 84 -11.68 -16.56 28.35
C ARG A 84 -11.45 -15.07 28.65
N ASP A 85 -12.43 -14.23 28.34
CA ASP A 85 -12.24 -12.77 28.31
C ASP A 85 -12.82 -12.06 29.54
N ASN A 86 -13.77 -12.68 30.25
CA ASN A 86 -14.49 -12.05 31.36
C ASN A 86 -14.47 -12.90 32.65
N ASP A 87 -13.90 -14.10 32.61
CA ASP A 87 -13.92 -15.11 33.69
C ASP A 87 -15.32 -15.55 34.15
N VAL A 88 -16.35 -15.36 33.30
CA VAL A 88 -17.74 -15.73 33.61
C VAL A 88 -18.09 -17.08 32.97
N THR A 89 -18.67 -17.99 33.74
CA THR A 89 -19.00 -19.36 33.28
C THR A 89 -20.49 -19.52 33.02
N TYR A 90 -20.90 -19.43 31.76
CA TYR A 90 -22.27 -19.72 31.31
C TYR A 90 -22.36 -21.10 30.64
N THR A 91 -23.54 -21.73 30.73
CA THR A 91 -23.89 -22.89 29.90
C THR A 91 -24.63 -22.47 28.62
N PRO A 92 -24.65 -23.27 27.54
CA PRO A 92 -25.28 -22.86 26.28
C PRO A 92 -26.77 -22.50 26.36
N ASN A 93 -27.53 -23.03 27.34
CA ASN A 93 -28.93 -22.67 27.58
C ASN A 93 -29.11 -21.32 28.30
N GLN A 94 -28.02 -20.70 28.74
CA GLN A 94 -27.97 -19.33 29.26
C GLN A 94 -27.65 -18.29 28.18
N ILE A 95 -27.38 -18.74 26.95
CA ILE A 95 -27.01 -17.88 25.81
C ILE A 95 -28.17 -17.74 24.83
N VAL A 96 -28.46 -16.51 24.41
CA VAL A 96 -29.38 -16.22 23.29
C VAL A 96 -28.71 -15.28 22.29
N VAL A 97 -28.62 -15.70 21.04
CA VAL A 97 -28.11 -14.89 19.93
C VAL A 97 -29.25 -14.14 19.24
N SER A 98 -29.09 -12.84 19.03
CA SER A 98 -30.10 -11.94 18.46
C SER A 98 -29.56 -11.15 17.26
N THR A 99 -30.46 -10.44 16.56
CA THR A 99 -30.16 -9.56 15.42
C THR A 99 -29.51 -8.24 15.87
N GLY A 100 -28.32 -8.36 16.45
CA GLY A 100 -27.55 -7.29 17.07
C GLY A 100 -27.91 -7.07 18.55
N ALA A 101 -26.97 -6.50 19.31
CA ALA A 101 -27.12 -6.25 20.75
C ALA A 101 -28.34 -5.37 21.09
N LYS A 102 -28.75 -4.47 20.19
CA LYS A 102 -29.98 -3.68 20.35
C LYS A 102 -31.22 -4.57 20.54
N GLN A 103 -31.35 -5.64 19.75
CA GLN A 103 -32.47 -6.58 19.91
C GLN A 103 -32.33 -7.36 21.22
N SER A 104 -31.11 -7.76 21.59
CA SER A 104 -30.85 -8.43 22.87
C SER A 104 -31.37 -7.61 24.06
N ILE A 105 -31.05 -6.32 24.12
CA ILE A 105 -31.53 -5.40 25.16
C ILE A 105 -33.05 -5.24 25.10
N ALA A 106 -33.61 -5.06 23.90
CA ALA A 106 -35.06 -4.92 23.73
C ALA A 106 -35.83 -6.16 24.19
N ASN A 107 -35.32 -7.37 23.90
CA ASN A 107 -35.92 -8.61 24.36
C ASN A 107 -35.92 -8.70 25.89
N VAL A 108 -34.79 -8.38 26.53
CA VAL A 108 -34.66 -8.39 27.99
C VAL A 108 -35.63 -7.41 28.64
N ALA A 109 -35.69 -6.18 28.11
CA ALA A 109 -36.61 -5.16 28.59
C ALA A 109 -38.09 -5.57 28.41
N GLN A 110 -38.46 -6.24 27.33
CA GLN A 110 -39.84 -6.70 27.10
C GLN A 110 -40.20 -7.94 27.95
N VAL A 111 -39.22 -8.72 28.36
CA VAL A 111 -39.40 -9.92 29.20
C VAL A 111 -39.53 -9.56 30.68
N LEU A 112 -38.75 -8.59 31.16
CA LEU A 112 -38.64 -8.31 32.59
C LEU A 112 -39.49 -7.12 33.07
N LEU A 113 -39.74 -6.13 32.21
CA LEU A 113 -40.40 -4.90 32.61
C LEU A 113 -41.91 -4.96 32.40
N GLN A 114 -42.62 -4.39 33.37
CA GLN A 114 -44.04 -4.14 33.34
C GLN A 114 -44.33 -2.64 33.35
N LYS A 115 -45.60 -2.30 33.12
CA LYS A 115 -46.05 -0.91 33.18
C LYS A 115 -45.84 -0.35 34.59
N GLY A 116 -45.06 0.72 34.69
CA GLY A 116 -44.78 1.40 35.97
C GLY A 116 -43.51 0.93 36.69
N ASP A 117 -42.85 -0.12 36.20
CA ASP A 117 -41.52 -0.48 36.67
C ASP A 117 -40.52 0.65 36.37
N GLU A 118 -39.53 0.82 37.25
CA GLU A 118 -38.47 1.81 37.09
C GLU A 118 -37.17 1.16 36.60
N VAL A 119 -36.53 1.81 35.61
CA VAL A 119 -35.21 1.46 35.09
C VAL A 119 -34.24 2.60 35.40
N ILE A 120 -33.21 2.32 36.17
CA ILE A 120 -32.16 3.28 36.49
C ILE A 120 -31.13 3.32 35.34
N LEU A 121 -30.86 4.53 34.85
CA LEU A 121 -29.92 4.81 33.76
C LEU A 121 -28.84 5.82 34.23
N PRO A 122 -27.60 5.38 34.49
CA PRO A 122 -26.46 6.27 34.70
C PRO A 122 -26.25 7.14 33.46
N ALA A 123 -26.40 8.46 33.58
CA ALA A 123 -26.15 9.39 32.49
C ALA A 123 -24.67 9.81 32.51
N PRO A 124 -24.02 9.92 31.33
CA PRO A 124 -24.60 9.82 30.02
C PRO A 124 -24.80 8.36 29.59
N TYR A 125 -25.94 8.09 28.98
CA TYR A 125 -26.36 6.76 28.55
C TYR A 125 -26.62 6.70 27.05
N TRP A 126 -26.50 5.52 26.44
CA TRP A 126 -26.84 5.38 25.03
C TRP A 126 -28.33 5.64 24.78
N VAL A 127 -28.63 6.57 23.87
CA VAL A 127 -29.97 7.07 23.50
C VAL A 127 -31.07 6.00 23.36
N SER A 128 -30.73 4.76 23.00
CA SER A 128 -31.74 3.71 22.83
C SER A 128 -32.21 3.06 24.14
N TYR A 129 -31.48 3.17 25.25
CA TYR A 129 -31.89 2.55 26.51
C TYR A 129 -33.22 3.14 27.02
N GLU A 130 -33.31 4.46 27.07
CA GLU A 130 -34.53 5.17 27.46
C GLU A 130 -35.70 4.84 26.53
N ALA A 131 -35.46 4.88 25.21
CA ALA A 131 -36.48 4.54 24.21
C ALA A 131 -37.00 3.09 24.37
N ILE A 132 -36.11 2.14 24.67
CA ILE A 132 -36.48 0.73 24.90
C ILE A 132 -37.30 0.57 26.18
N ALA A 133 -36.91 1.24 27.27
CA ALA A 133 -37.66 1.23 28.51
C ALA A 133 -39.06 1.84 28.34
N ILE A 134 -39.18 2.97 27.63
CA ILE A 134 -40.47 3.60 27.28
C ILE A 134 -41.35 2.66 26.45
N LEU A 135 -40.77 1.94 25.47
CA LEU A 135 -41.49 0.95 24.67
C LEU A 135 -42.03 -0.21 25.52
N SER A 136 -41.32 -0.57 26.58
CA SER A 136 -41.77 -1.53 27.60
C SER A 136 -42.76 -0.91 28.62
N GLN A 137 -43.10 0.38 28.50
CA GLN A 137 -43.94 1.14 29.43
C GLN A 137 -43.36 1.27 30.84
N ALA A 138 -42.04 1.14 30.96
CA ALA A 138 -41.29 1.42 32.17
C ALA A 138 -40.97 2.94 32.26
N LYS A 139 -40.72 3.40 33.48
CA LYS A 139 -40.28 4.77 33.78
C LYS A 139 -38.76 4.78 33.88
N CYS A 140 -38.10 5.70 33.18
CA CYS A 140 -36.66 5.87 33.27
C CYS A 140 -36.33 6.78 34.45
N VAL A 141 -35.38 6.34 35.28
CA VAL A 141 -34.80 7.14 36.38
C VAL A 141 -33.36 7.44 35.96
N SER A 142 -33.14 8.62 35.38
CA SER A 142 -31.81 9.05 34.97
C SER A 142 -30.99 9.50 36.18
N LEU A 143 -29.77 9.01 36.30
CA LEU A 143 -28.79 9.39 37.31
C LEU A 143 -27.70 10.26 36.68
N PRO A 144 -27.76 11.60 36.79
CA PRO A 144 -26.76 12.49 36.20
C PRO A 144 -25.40 12.33 36.87
N THR A 145 -24.35 12.40 36.05
CA THR A 145 -22.95 12.44 36.49
C THR A 145 -22.27 13.68 35.92
N SER A 146 -20.96 13.83 36.13
CA SER A 146 -20.21 15.01 35.69
C SER A 146 -18.91 14.59 35.02
N ILE A 147 -18.30 15.50 34.26
CA ILE A 147 -16.99 15.24 33.63
C ILE A 147 -15.90 15.09 34.70
N GLU A 148 -16.06 15.76 35.85
CA GLU A 148 -15.16 15.69 37.00
C GLU A 148 -15.18 14.31 37.68
N THR A 149 -16.28 13.57 37.59
CA THR A 149 -16.38 12.17 38.06
C THR A 149 -16.10 11.14 36.95
N ASP A 150 -15.51 11.59 35.83
CA ASP A 150 -15.34 10.80 34.59
C ASP A 150 -16.64 10.12 34.15
N PHE A 151 -17.76 10.81 34.37
CA PHE A 151 -19.11 10.34 34.07
C PHE A 151 -19.54 9.04 34.77
N LYS A 152 -18.98 8.76 35.96
CA LYS A 152 -19.33 7.59 36.78
C LYS A 152 -20.30 7.96 37.91
N ILE A 153 -21.21 7.04 38.22
CA ILE A 153 -22.07 7.16 39.41
C ILE A 153 -21.37 6.60 40.65
N THR A 154 -21.73 7.12 41.81
CA THR A 154 -21.29 6.63 43.12
C THR A 154 -22.29 5.62 43.71
N PRO A 155 -21.85 4.75 44.65
CA PRO A 155 -22.76 3.87 45.40
C PRO A 155 -23.89 4.64 46.10
N GLU A 156 -23.58 5.82 46.66
CA GLU A 156 -24.55 6.66 47.38
C GLU A 156 -25.64 7.19 46.43
N GLN A 157 -25.25 7.62 45.22
CA GLN A 157 -26.21 8.04 44.19
C GLN A 157 -27.09 6.87 43.75
N LEU A 158 -26.53 5.67 43.62
CA LEU A 158 -27.31 4.48 43.26
C LEU A 158 -28.32 4.13 44.34
N GLU A 159 -27.90 4.06 45.60
CA GLU A 159 -28.78 3.74 46.74
C GLU A 159 -29.92 4.76 46.86
N ALA A 160 -29.63 6.06 46.70
CA ALA A 160 -30.64 7.12 46.78
C ALA A 160 -31.69 7.07 45.64
N ALA A 161 -31.34 6.50 44.48
CA ALA A 161 -32.25 6.37 43.35
C ALA A 161 -33.12 5.12 43.39
N ILE A 162 -32.82 4.15 44.25
CA ILE A 162 -33.58 2.92 44.36
C ILE A 162 -34.91 3.18 45.07
N THR A 163 -35.98 2.72 44.45
CA THR A 163 -37.37 2.78 44.95
C THR A 163 -37.96 1.37 44.99
N PRO A 164 -39.11 1.16 45.66
CA PRO A 164 -39.85 -0.10 45.56
C PRO A 164 -40.29 -0.48 44.14
N GLN A 165 -40.35 0.49 43.20
CA GLN A 165 -40.68 0.25 41.79
C GLN A 165 -39.44 -0.06 40.94
N THR A 166 -38.23 0.11 41.47
CA THR A 166 -36.98 -0.16 40.74
C THR A 166 -36.88 -1.63 40.39
N LYS A 167 -36.85 -1.91 39.09
CA LYS A 167 -36.78 -3.27 38.56
C LYS A 167 -35.42 -3.59 37.95
N MET A 168 -34.80 -2.62 37.28
CA MET A 168 -33.56 -2.83 36.55
C MET A 168 -32.59 -1.65 36.66
N VAL A 169 -31.29 -1.94 36.58
CA VAL A 169 -30.22 -0.95 36.37
C VAL A 169 -29.44 -1.31 35.11
N PHE A 170 -29.21 -0.35 34.22
CA PHE A 170 -28.45 -0.58 32.99
C PHE A 170 -27.06 0.05 33.12
N PHE A 171 -26.02 -0.79 33.03
CA PHE A 171 -24.63 -0.35 32.94
C PHE A 171 -24.12 -0.51 31.52
N ASN A 172 -23.25 0.41 31.09
CA ASN A 172 -22.52 0.30 29.83
C ASN A 172 -21.07 0.69 30.04
N SER A 173 -20.15 -0.27 29.85
CA SER A 173 -18.71 -0.10 30.05
C SER A 173 -17.92 -0.98 29.07
N PRO A 174 -17.01 -0.42 28.24
CA PRO A 174 -16.81 1.01 28.01
C PRO A 174 -18.08 1.74 27.51
N ASN A 175 -18.28 2.98 27.99
CA ASN A 175 -19.52 3.73 27.82
C ASN A 175 -19.64 4.39 26.43
N ASN A 176 -20.84 4.39 25.86
CA ASN A 176 -21.28 5.32 24.82
C ASN A 176 -22.32 6.27 25.43
N PRO A 177 -22.04 7.58 25.54
CA PRO A 177 -21.12 8.34 24.69
C PRO A 177 -19.74 8.72 25.28
N SER A 178 -19.46 8.50 26.57
CA SER A 178 -18.30 9.11 27.23
C SER A 178 -16.96 8.39 27.01
N GLY A 179 -17.00 7.11 26.63
CA GLY A 179 -15.83 6.23 26.56
C GLY A 179 -15.21 5.90 27.93
N THR A 180 -15.91 6.22 29.01
CA THR A 180 -15.58 5.86 30.40
C THR A 180 -15.57 4.35 30.58
N VAL A 181 -14.68 3.85 31.44
CA VAL A 181 -14.60 2.44 31.83
C VAL A 181 -14.75 2.31 33.35
N TYR A 182 -15.69 1.48 33.80
CA TYR A 182 -15.81 1.06 35.19
C TYR A 182 -14.78 -0.02 35.50
N THR A 183 -14.00 0.20 36.55
CA THR A 183 -13.02 -0.75 37.08
C THR A 183 -13.68 -1.80 37.96
N GLU A 184 -12.96 -2.89 38.26
CA GLU A 184 -13.43 -3.91 39.18
C GLU A 184 -13.79 -3.33 40.57
N ALA A 185 -12.94 -2.46 41.12
CA ALA A 185 -13.17 -1.86 42.43
C ALA A 185 -14.46 -1.02 42.46
N GLU A 186 -14.71 -0.25 41.40
CA GLU A 186 -15.93 0.56 41.25
C GLU A 186 -17.18 -0.32 41.11
N TYR A 187 -17.12 -1.38 40.30
CA TYR A 187 -18.24 -2.32 40.18
C TYR A 187 -18.52 -3.07 41.49
N ARG A 188 -17.49 -3.44 42.24
CA ARG A 188 -17.67 -4.08 43.57
C ARG A 188 -18.30 -3.11 44.58
N ALA A 189 -17.95 -1.82 44.53
CA ALA A 189 -18.59 -0.82 45.39
C ALA A 189 -20.08 -0.64 45.05
N LEU A 190 -20.44 -0.62 43.76
CA LEU A 190 -21.85 -0.60 43.32
C LEU A 190 -22.57 -1.91 43.67
N ALA A 191 -21.88 -3.04 43.63
CA ALA A 191 -22.43 -4.35 43.98
C ALA A 191 -22.88 -4.40 45.44
N THR A 192 -22.13 -3.80 46.37
CA THR A 192 -22.52 -3.74 47.80
C THR A 192 -23.88 -3.07 48.02
N VAL A 193 -24.25 -2.10 47.19
CA VAL A 193 -25.60 -1.50 47.22
C VAL A 193 -26.62 -2.48 46.65
N LEU A 194 -26.36 -3.04 45.48
CA LEU A 194 -27.28 -3.96 44.78
C LEU A 194 -27.55 -5.24 45.57
N GLU A 195 -26.60 -5.71 46.38
CA GLU A 195 -26.74 -6.85 47.30
C GLU A 195 -27.86 -6.66 48.33
N LYS A 196 -28.11 -5.43 48.77
CA LYS A 196 -29.21 -5.10 49.70
C LYS A 196 -30.59 -5.19 49.03
N HIS A 197 -30.62 -5.17 47.70
CA HIS A 197 -31.84 -5.09 46.88
C HIS A 197 -31.94 -6.28 45.92
N PRO A 198 -32.22 -7.51 46.41
CA PRO A 198 -32.14 -8.75 45.63
C PRO A 198 -33.10 -8.81 44.42
N ASN A 199 -34.16 -8.00 44.43
CA ASN A 199 -35.19 -7.99 43.39
C ASN A 199 -34.85 -7.13 42.16
N ILE A 200 -33.72 -6.42 42.18
CA ILE A 200 -33.24 -5.58 41.09
C ILE A 200 -32.34 -6.42 40.16
N TYR A 201 -32.64 -6.38 38.87
CA TYR A 201 -31.86 -7.03 37.82
C TYR A 201 -30.87 -6.06 37.17
N ILE A 202 -29.75 -6.58 36.69
CA ILE A 202 -28.68 -5.78 36.10
C ILE A 202 -28.58 -6.11 34.62
N LEU A 203 -28.61 -5.10 33.76
CA LEU A 203 -28.23 -5.24 32.36
C LEU A 203 -26.84 -4.64 32.18
N SER A 204 -25.85 -5.47 31.83
CA SER A 204 -24.47 -5.03 31.57
C SER A 204 -24.22 -5.05 30.07
N ASP A 205 -24.19 -3.89 29.42
CA ASP A 205 -23.83 -3.77 27.99
C ASP A 205 -22.32 -3.58 27.84
N GLU A 206 -21.65 -4.65 27.39
CA GLU A 206 -20.19 -4.77 27.30
C GLU A 206 -19.70 -4.78 25.84
N ILE A 207 -20.51 -4.29 24.90
CA ILE A 207 -20.25 -4.32 23.45
C ILE A 207 -18.92 -3.68 23.00
N TYR A 208 -18.32 -2.82 23.83
CA TYR A 208 -17.08 -2.11 23.56
C TYR A 208 -15.84 -2.72 24.23
N GLU A 209 -15.95 -3.86 24.90
CA GLU A 209 -14.89 -4.42 25.78
C GLU A 209 -13.48 -4.48 25.14
N HIS A 210 -13.40 -4.82 23.85
CA HIS A 210 -12.12 -4.98 23.15
C HIS A 210 -11.56 -3.65 22.63
N ILE A 211 -12.37 -2.59 22.56
CA ILE A 211 -11.92 -1.26 22.19
C ILE A 211 -11.57 -0.53 23.50
N ASN A 212 -10.42 -0.92 24.05
CA ASN A 212 -9.91 -0.45 25.34
C ASN A 212 -8.43 -0.06 25.19
N TYR A 213 -8.01 1.02 25.85
CA TYR A 213 -6.72 1.68 25.62
C TYR A 213 -5.66 1.43 26.70
N GLY A 214 -5.87 0.42 27.55
CA GLY A 214 -4.89 -0.05 28.54
C GLY A 214 -5.44 -0.34 29.93
N VAL A 215 -6.76 -0.23 30.12
CA VAL A 215 -7.44 -0.51 31.40
C VAL A 215 -8.00 -1.93 31.36
N GLY A 216 -7.88 -2.70 32.46
CA GLY A 216 -8.51 -4.02 32.54
C GLY A 216 -10.04 -3.92 32.44
N ASN A 217 -10.66 -4.71 31.57
CA ASN A 217 -12.12 -4.81 31.53
C ASN A 217 -12.61 -5.82 32.58
N PHE A 218 -13.68 -5.50 33.31
CA PHE A 218 -14.27 -6.38 34.32
C PHE A 218 -15.79 -6.48 34.08
N SER A 219 -16.32 -7.70 33.96
CA SER A 219 -17.76 -7.92 33.84
C SER A 219 -18.39 -7.97 35.22
N ILE A 220 -19.47 -7.21 35.45
CA ILE A 220 -20.18 -7.21 36.73
C ILE A 220 -20.79 -8.59 37.07
N ALA A 221 -21.02 -9.43 36.06
CA ALA A 221 -21.49 -10.81 36.25
C ALA A 221 -20.43 -11.73 36.90
N ALA A 222 -19.15 -11.34 36.94
CA ALA A 222 -18.10 -12.07 37.65
C ALA A 222 -18.18 -11.90 39.18
N ILE A 223 -19.12 -11.07 39.68
CA ILE A 223 -19.43 -10.96 41.10
C ILE A 223 -20.50 -12.00 41.44
N ASP A 224 -20.11 -13.04 42.19
CA ASP A 224 -20.96 -14.22 42.47
C ASP A 224 -22.35 -13.85 43.01
N SER A 225 -22.46 -12.87 43.91
CA SER A 225 -23.72 -12.41 44.50
C SER A 225 -24.68 -11.74 43.50
N LEU A 226 -24.18 -11.34 42.33
CA LEU A 226 -24.93 -10.67 41.27
C LEU A 226 -25.17 -11.55 40.05
N TYR A 227 -24.45 -12.68 39.92
CA TYR A 227 -24.47 -13.54 38.74
C TYR A 227 -25.89 -13.97 38.33
N ASP A 228 -26.69 -14.47 39.27
CA ASP A 228 -28.05 -15.00 39.03
C ASP A 228 -29.11 -13.94 38.69
N ARG A 229 -28.72 -12.67 38.60
CA ARG A 229 -29.59 -11.54 38.24
C ARG A 229 -28.93 -10.53 37.30
N THR A 230 -27.78 -10.87 36.74
CA THR A 230 -27.08 -10.07 35.74
C THR A 230 -27.31 -10.65 34.34
N ILE A 231 -27.66 -9.76 33.40
CA ILE A 231 -27.83 -10.04 31.99
C ILE A 231 -26.68 -9.34 31.26
N THR A 232 -25.69 -10.11 30.85
CA THR A 232 -24.50 -9.61 30.15
C THR A 232 -24.77 -9.58 28.65
N VAL A 233 -24.83 -8.38 28.06
CA VAL A 233 -25.07 -8.14 26.63
C VAL A 233 -23.75 -7.86 25.93
N ASN A 234 -23.50 -8.52 24.81
CA ASN A 234 -22.31 -8.28 23.99
C ASN A 234 -22.57 -8.62 22.51
N GLY A 235 -21.55 -8.55 21.65
CA GLY A 235 -21.67 -8.78 20.20
C GLY A 235 -20.39 -8.45 19.44
N VAL A 236 -20.43 -8.65 18.12
CA VAL A 236 -19.25 -8.49 17.24
C VAL A 236 -19.24 -7.18 16.44
N ALA A 237 -20.28 -6.36 16.59
CA ALA A 237 -20.50 -5.18 15.77
C ALA A 237 -19.35 -4.16 15.85
N LYS A 238 -18.72 -4.01 17.02
CA LYS A 238 -17.72 -2.96 17.29
C LYS A 238 -16.30 -3.50 17.15
N ALA A 239 -15.94 -4.50 17.96
CA ALA A 239 -14.61 -5.08 17.99
C ALA A 239 -14.13 -5.62 16.62
N PHE A 240 -15.04 -6.19 15.83
CA PHE A 240 -14.71 -6.84 14.55
C PHE A 240 -15.23 -6.08 13.32
N ALA A 241 -15.66 -4.82 13.48
CA ALA A 241 -16.25 -4.02 12.39
C ALA A 241 -17.37 -4.78 11.63
N MET A 242 -18.29 -5.40 12.39
CA MET A 242 -19.40 -6.20 11.87
C MET A 242 -20.78 -5.53 12.05
N THR A 243 -20.85 -4.21 12.02
CA THR A 243 -22.10 -3.45 12.28
C THR A 243 -23.25 -3.89 11.39
N GLY A 244 -23.00 -4.12 10.09
CA GLY A 244 -23.99 -4.55 9.10
C GLY A 244 -24.39 -6.04 9.16
N TRP A 245 -23.66 -6.87 9.90
CA TRP A 245 -23.93 -8.32 10.01
C TRP A 245 -25.04 -8.65 11.01
N ARG A 246 -25.32 -7.69 11.91
CA ARG A 246 -26.44 -7.73 12.85
C ARG A 246 -26.40 -8.96 13.78
N ILE A 247 -25.28 -9.19 14.49
CA ILE A 247 -25.20 -10.23 15.54
C ILE A 247 -24.87 -9.59 16.89
N GLY A 248 -25.64 -9.96 17.91
CA GLY A 248 -25.39 -9.71 19.32
C GLY A 248 -25.92 -10.88 20.14
N TYR A 249 -25.56 -10.95 21.41
CA TYR A 249 -25.94 -12.07 22.27
C TYR A 249 -26.01 -11.65 23.73
N ILE A 250 -26.72 -12.44 24.53
CA ILE A 250 -26.75 -12.32 26.00
C ILE A 250 -26.17 -13.57 26.65
N GLY A 251 -25.54 -13.39 27.82
CA GLY A 251 -25.43 -14.42 28.86
C GLY A 251 -26.32 -14.03 30.03
N ALA A 252 -27.22 -14.92 30.46
CA ALA A 252 -28.24 -14.60 31.45
C ALA A 252 -28.65 -15.83 32.29
N PRO A 253 -29.34 -15.65 33.43
CA PRO A 253 -30.03 -16.73 34.11
C PRO A 253 -30.91 -17.53 33.14
N ALA A 254 -30.88 -18.86 33.24
CA ALA A 254 -31.46 -19.74 32.22
C ALA A 254 -32.96 -19.48 31.96
N TRP A 255 -33.70 -19.06 32.99
CA TRP A 255 -35.12 -18.73 32.87
C TRP A 255 -35.35 -17.42 32.08
N ILE A 256 -34.47 -16.42 32.22
CA ILE A 256 -34.49 -15.18 31.45
C ILE A 256 -34.09 -15.47 29.99
N ALA A 257 -33.03 -16.24 29.78
CA ALA A 257 -32.60 -16.67 28.45
C ALA A 257 -33.74 -17.43 27.72
N LYS A 258 -34.41 -18.37 28.40
CA LYS A 258 -35.57 -19.09 27.85
C LYS A 258 -36.73 -18.15 27.50
N ALA A 259 -37.01 -17.16 28.33
CA ALA A 259 -38.05 -16.18 28.06
C ALA A 259 -37.69 -15.26 26.88
N CYS A 260 -36.43 -14.82 26.77
CA CYS A 260 -35.93 -14.05 25.63
C CYS A 260 -35.99 -14.87 24.33
N ASN A 261 -35.64 -16.15 24.38
CA ASN A 261 -35.78 -17.08 23.24
C ASN A 261 -37.24 -17.19 22.79
N LYS A 262 -38.17 -17.37 23.74
CA LYS A 262 -39.62 -17.41 23.45
C LYS A 262 -40.12 -16.11 22.81
N MET A 263 -39.71 -14.96 23.33
CA MET A 263 -40.06 -13.65 22.78
C MET A 263 -39.49 -13.47 21.36
N GLN A 264 -38.21 -13.77 21.18
CA GLN A 264 -37.53 -13.64 19.90
C GLN A 264 -38.15 -14.52 18.80
N GLY A 265 -38.62 -15.72 19.17
CA GLY A 265 -39.33 -16.63 18.27
C GLY A 265 -40.62 -16.06 17.68
N GLN A 266 -41.22 -15.04 18.31
CA GLN A 266 -42.42 -14.37 17.81
C GLN A 266 -42.13 -13.08 17.03
N ILE A 267 -40.89 -12.56 17.08
CA ILE A 267 -40.53 -11.28 16.48
C ILE A 267 -39.64 -11.44 15.26
N THR A 268 -38.60 -12.28 15.34
CA THR A 268 -37.60 -12.42 14.26
C THR A 268 -37.28 -13.85 13.88
N SER A 269 -37.69 -14.84 14.69
CA SER A 269 -37.03 -16.16 14.70
C SER A 269 -35.53 -16.01 15.01
N GLY A 270 -34.69 -16.95 14.57
CA GLY A 270 -33.24 -16.88 14.78
C GLY A 270 -32.52 -15.86 13.90
N ALA A 271 -31.35 -15.40 14.35
CA ALA A 271 -30.52 -14.45 13.61
C ALA A 271 -29.96 -15.04 12.30
N ASN A 272 -29.46 -14.19 11.41
CA ASN A 272 -28.90 -14.57 10.10
C ASN A 272 -27.87 -15.72 10.21
N CYS A 273 -28.13 -16.83 9.50
CA CYS A 273 -27.32 -18.06 9.55
C CYS A 273 -25.85 -17.83 9.15
N ILE A 274 -25.60 -17.06 8.09
CA ILE A 274 -24.23 -16.76 7.61
C ILE A 274 -23.48 -15.92 8.65
N ALA A 275 -24.14 -14.91 9.20
CA ALA A 275 -23.53 -14.05 10.22
C ALA A 275 -23.24 -14.81 11.51
N GLN A 276 -24.07 -15.79 11.88
CA GLN A 276 -23.79 -16.69 13.00
C GLN A 276 -22.51 -17.50 12.78
N ARG A 277 -22.30 -18.07 11.59
CA ARG A 277 -21.08 -18.82 11.26
C ARG A 277 -19.84 -17.93 11.26
N ALA A 278 -19.94 -16.73 10.70
CA ALA A 278 -18.86 -15.74 10.73
C ALA A 278 -18.49 -15.33 12.16
N THR A 279 -19.49 -15.21 13.04
CA THR A 279 -19.31 -14.85 14.45
C THR A 279 -18.51 -15.90 15.22
N ILE A 280 -18.66 -17.20 14.92
CA ILE A 280 -17.85 -18.26 15.55
C ILE A 280 -16.36 -17.99 15.31
N ALA A 281 -15.98 -17.74 14.05
CA ALA A 281 -14.59 -17.42 13.69
C ALA A 281 -14.10 -16.15 14.40
N ALA A 282 -14.95 -15.11 14.49
CA ALA A 282 -14.62 -13.88 15.21
C ALA A 282 -14.34 -14.14 16.70
N LEU A 283 -15.20 -14.90 17.40
CA LEU A 283 -15.08 -15.15 18.84
C LEU A 283 -13.95 -16.11 19.20
N ASP A 284 -13.66 -17.10 18.36
CA ASP A 284 -12.56 -18.05 18.61
C ASP A 284 -11.18 -17.46 18.28
N ALA A 285 -11.11 -16.37 17.49
CA ALA A 285 -9.86 -15.70 17.18
C ALA A 285 -9.29 -14.94 18.40
N PRO A 286 -7.95 -14.89 18.55
CA PRO A 286 -7.33 -14.08 19.59
C PRO A 286 -7.47 -12.58 19.28
N VAL A 287 -7.59 -11.75 20.32
CA VAL A 287 -7.72 -10.27 20.21
C VAL A 287 -6.55 -9.66 19.42
N SER A 288 -5.37 -10.29 19.41
CA SER A 288 -4.23 -9.85 18.61
C SER A 288 -4.51 -9.75 17.10
N LYS A 289 -5.52 -10.47 16.58
CA LYS A 289 -5.96 -10.37 15.18
C LYS A 289 -6.65 -9.05 14.84
N ILE A 290 -7.15 -8.33 15.85
CA ILE A 290 -7.84 -7.04 15.71
C ILE A 290 -7.08 -5.88 16.36
N GLN A 291 -5.88 -6.13 16.90
CA GLN A 291 -5.08 -5.14 17.62
C GLN A 291 -4.80 -3.88 16.79
N TYR A 292 -4.58 -4.03 15.49
CA TYR A 292 -4.35 -2.90 14.58
C TYR A 292 -5.50 -1.88 14.57
N MET A 293 -6.75 -2.32 14.77
CA MET A 293 -7.91 -1.41 14.86
C MET A 293 -7.89 -0.64 16.18
N ILE A 294 -7.55 -1.32 17.28
CA ILE A 294 -7.47 -0.73 18.62
C ILE A 294 -6.37 0.32 18.67
N ASP A 295 -5.18 -0.01 18.15
CA ASP A 295 -4.04 0.89 18.12
C ASP A 295 -4.32 2.15 17.29
N GLU A 296 -5.04 1.99 16.17
CA GLU A 296 -5.42 3.10 15.32
C GLU A 296 -6.50 3.98 15.97
N PHE A 297 -7.51 3.40 16.63
CA PHE A 297 -8.47 4.17 17.41
C PHE A 297 -7.80 4.95 18.55
N LYS A 298 -6.78 4.38 19.20
CA LYS A 298 -6.01 5.06 20.24
C LYS A 298 -5.30 6.30 19.70
N LYS A 299 -4.62 6.18 18.55
CA LYS A 299 -3.98 7.33 17.88
C LYS A 299 -4.97 8.43 17.55
N ARG A 300 -6.14 8.07 17.01
CA ARG A 300 -7.18 9.03 16.65
C ARG A 300 -7.81 9.72 17.86
N ARG A 301 -8.01 8.98 18.96
CA ARG A 301 -8.41 9.55 20.25
C ARG A 301 -7.42 10.62 20.70
N ASP A 302 -6.14 10.28 20.73
CA ASP A 302 -5.09 11.18 21.21
C ASP A 302 -5.01 12.45 20.33
N LEU A 303 -5.15 12.31 19.01
CA LEU A 303 -5.25 13.43 18.08
C LEU A 303 -6.47 14.32 18.38
N ILE A 304 -7.67 13.76 18.47
CA ILE A 304 -8.89 14.55 18.75
C ILE A 304 -8.79 15.26 20.10
N LEU A 305 -8.28 14.60 21.14
CA LEU A 305 -8.10 15.21 22.45
C LEU A 305 -7.12 16.38 22.39
N SER A 306 -6.01 16.24 21.66
CA SER A 306 -5.04 17.34 21.50
C SER A 306 -5.66 18.56 20.82
N LEU A 307 -6.44 18.36 19.77
CA LEU A 307 -7.09 19.44 19.01
C LEU A 307 -8.21 20.12 19.80
N LEU A 308 -9.02 19.35 20.53
CA LEU A 308 -10.09 19.92 21.36
C LEU A 308 -9.54 20.67 22.57
N ALA A 309 -8.39 20.26 23.11
CA ALA A 309 -7.75 20.94 24.24
C ALA A 309 -7.24 22.35 23.89
N GLU A 310 -7.05 22.66 22.61
CA GLU A 310 -6.70 24.00 22.13
C GLU A 310 -7.89 24.99 22.17
N ILE A 311 -9.12 24.49 22.37
CA ILE A 311 -10.33 25.31 22.36
C ILE A 311 -10.67 25.76 23.79
N ASP A 312 -10.50 27.05 24.04
CA ASP A 312 -10.82 27.68 25.33
C ASP A 312 -12.29 27.43 25.73
N GLY A 313 -12.48 26.93 26.95
CA GLY A 313 -13.79 26.64 27.52
C GLY A 313 -14.34 25.23 27.27
N VAL A 314 -13.69 24.42 26.42
CA VAL A 314 -14.05 23.00 26.27
C VAL A 314 -13.40 22.18 27.38
N LYS A 315 -14.19 21.46 28.18
CA LYS A 315 -13.65 20.48 29.13
C LYS A 315 -13.69 19.07 28.52
N LEU A 316 -12.65 18.29 28.80
CA LEU A 316 -12.47 16.95 28.23
C LEU A 316 -12.26 15.91 29.33
N ASN A 317 -12.94 14.78 29.21
CA ASN A 317 -12.50 13.55 29.85
C ASN A 317 -11.49 12.84 28.94
N LYS A 318 -10.79 11.85 29.48
CA LYS A 318 -9.89 10.99 28.70
C LYS A 318 -10.53 9.61 28.54
N PRO A 319 -11.17 9.31 27.40
CA PRO A 319 -11.80 8.02 27.17
C PRO A 319 -10.78 6.87 27.27
N GLU A 320 -11.03 5.91 28.14
CA GLU A 320 -10.21 4.70 28.29
C GLU A 320 -10.73 3.54 27.42
N GLY A 321 -11.90 3.70 26.77
CA GLY A 321 -12.40 2.78 25.75
C GLY A 321 -13.44 3.39 24.80
N ALA A 322 -14.09 2.51 24.03
CA ALA A 322 -14.97 2.88 22.91
C ALA A 322 -14.25 3.72 21.84
N PHE A 323 -14.97 4.53 21.05
CA PHE A 323 -14.35 5.43 20.06
C PHE A 323 -15.03 6.80 19.99
N TYR A 324 -15.37 7.32 21.18
CA TYR A 324 -16.08 8.59 21.35
C TYR A 324 -15.33 9.51 22.30
N VAL A 325 -15.38 10.81 22.05
CA VAL A 325 -15.13 11.84 23.07
C VAL A 325 -16.44 12.56 23.37
N PHE A 326 -16.59 12.99 24.62
CA PHE A 326 -17.81 13.65 25.10
C PHE A 326 -17.49 14.97 25.82
N PRO A 327 -16.98 15.98 25.07
CA PRO A 327 -16.65 17.28 25.62
C PRO A 327 -17.87 18.00 26.22
N ASP A 328 -17.62 18.68 27.34
CA ASP A 328 -18.51 19.70 27.90
C ASP A 328 -18.30 21.01 27.12
N VAL A 329 -19.41 21.57 26.64
CA VAL A 329 -19.46 22.81 25.84
C VAL A 329 -20.32 23.89 26.50
N SER A 330 -20.66 23.74 27.78
CA SER A 330 -21.49 24.69 28.54
C SER A 330 -20.89 26.09 28.60
N ALA A 331 -19.57 26.24 28.49
CA ALA A 331 -18.89 27.52 28.42
C ALA A 331 -19.30 28.39 27.21
N PHE A 332 -19.99 27.81 26.22
CA PHE A 332 -20.52 28.52 25.05
C PHE A 332 -21.99 28.93 25.20
N PHE A 333 -22.68 28.48 26.25
CA PHE A 333 -24.09 28.80 26.45
C PHE A 333 -24.27 30.27 26.82
N GLY A 334 -25.34 30.89 26.30
CA GLY A 334 -25.62 32.32 26.41
C GLY A 334 -24.82 33.20 25.44
N LYS A 335 -23.91 32.65 24.64
CA LYS A 335 -23.13 33.41 23.65
C LYS A 335 -23.83 33.44 22.30
N GLU A 336 -23.67 34.54 21.58
CA GLU A 336 -24.00 34.63 20.16
C GLU A 336 -22.75 34.36 19.32
N ILE A 337 -22.78 33.35 18.45
CA ILE A 337 -21.66 32.96 17.60
C ILE A 337 -22.13 32.97 16.15
N LYS A 338 -21.53 33.83 15.33
CA LYS A 338 -21.87 34.00 13.90
C LYS A 338 -23.37 34.21 13.63
N GLY A 339 -24.07 34.94 14.50
CA GLY A 339 -25.51 35.19 14.37
C GLY A 339 -26.41 34.05 14.86
N HIS A 340 -25.85 32.97 15.41
CA HIS A 340 -26.59 31.93 16.10
C HIS A 340 -26.52 32.15 17.61
N GLN A 341 -27.69 32.21 18.25
CA GLN A 341 -27.79 32.21 19.71
C GLN A 341 -27.57 30.80 20.24
N ILE A 342 -26.56 30.59 21.07
CA ILE A 342 -26.23 29.27 21.62
C ILE A 342 -26.78 29.19 23.04
N ASN A 343 -27.93 28.53 23.24
CA ASN A 343 -28.53 28.38 24.58
C ASN A 343 -28.29 27.00 25.19
N ASN A 344 -27.95 26.00 24.37
CA ASN A 344 -27.75 24.61 24.79
C ASN A 344 -26.86 23.84 23.80
N ALA A 345 -26.51 22.58 24.11
CA ALA A 345 -25.67 21.75 23.25
C ALA A 345 -26.28 21.41 21.89
N SER A 346 -27.62 21.45 21.75
CA SER A 346 -28.29 21.24 20.46
C SER A 346 -28.06 22.43 19.54
N ASP A 347 -28.18 23.66 20.05
CA ASP A 347 -27.84 24.88 19.31
C ASP A 347 -26.37 24.87 18.88
N PHE A 348 -25.47 24.44 19.77
CA PHE A 348 -24.04 24.32 19.47
C PHE A 348 -23.76 23.25 18.40
N ALA A 349 -24.36 22.06 18.50
CA ALA A 349 -24.22 21.01 17.49
C ALA A 349 -24.78 21.45 16.12
N MET A 350 -25.86 22.23 16.13
CA MET A 350 -26.46 22.80 14.93
C MET A 350 -25.60 23.88 14.29
N LEU A 351 -25.01 24.78 15.10
CA LEU A 351 -24.00 25.73 14.65
C LEU A 351 -22.86 25.02 13.92
N LEU A 352 -22.32 23.93 14.49
CA LEU A 352 -21.24 23.16 13.84
C LEU A 352 -21.67 22.55 12.49
N LEU A 353 -22.90 22.03 12.41
CA LEU A 353 -23.40 21.45 11.18
C LEU A 353 -23.67 22.52 10.10
N GLU A 354 -24.23 23.66 10.46
CA GLU A 354 -24.70 24.67 9.50
C GLU A 354 -23.57 25.59 9.05
N GLU A 355 -22.66 25.97 9.96
CA GLU A 355 -21.57 26.91 9.66
C GLU A 355 -20.32 26.24 9.10
N VAL A 356 -19.98 25.05 9.58
CA VAL A 356 -18.72 24.35 9.23
C VAL A 356 -18.92 22.93 8.73
N TYR A 357 -20.18 22.50 8.52
CA TYR A 357 -20.54 21.19 7.96
C TYR A 357 -19.98 20.00 8.75
N VAL A 358 -19.90 20.12 10.08
CA VAL A 358 -19.49 19.02 10.97
C VAL A 358 -20.70 18.50 11.74
N ALA A 359 -21.09 17.25 11.48
CA ALA A 359 -22.20 16.61 12.18
C ALA A 359 -21.72 15.93 13.47
N THR A 360 -22.10 16.49 14.63
CA THR A 360 -21.93 15.91 15.98
C THR A 360 -23.31 15.55 16.57
N VAL A 361 -23.39 14.96 17.77
CA VAL A 361 -24.68 14.69 18.41
C VAL A 361 -24.79 15.44 19.73
N THR A 362 -25.89 16.14 19.96
CA THR A 362 -26.19 16.81 21.24
C THR A 362 -26.17 15.82 22.41
N GLY A 363 -25.60 16.25 23.53
CA GLY A 363 -25.52 15.49 24.78
C GLY A 363 -26.88 15.29 25.45
N ASP A 364 -27.85 16.15 25.17
CA ASP A 364 -29.23 16.05 25.67
C ASP A 364 -29.86 14.68 25.34
N ALA A 365 -29.58 14.16 24.14
CA ALA A 365 -30.02 12.84 23.70
C ALA A 365 -29.40 11.66 24.49
N PHE A 366 -28.43 11.92 25.34
CA PHE A 366 -27.75 10.96 26.21
C PHE A 366 -27.99 11.24 27.70
N GLY A 367 -28.91 12.16 28.02
CA GLY A 367 -29.17 12.58 29.40
C GLY A 367 -28.11 13.52 29.99
N GLN A 368 -27.27 14.15 29.15
CA GLN A 368 -26.28 15.12 29.59
C GLN A 368 -26.28 16.39 28.71
N PRO A 369 -27.12 17.39 29.01
CA PRO A 369 -27.42 18.52 28.13
C PRO A 369 -26.25 19.47 27.88
N ASP A 370 -25.20 19.41 28.72
CA ASP A 370 -24.04 20.31 28.65
C ASP A 370 -22.96 19.83 27.67
N CYS A 371 -23.07 18.61 27.15
CA CYS A 371 -22.03 17.96 26.35
C CYS A 371 -22.41 17.78 24.87
N ILE A 372 -21.44 17.45 24.02
CA ILE A 372 -21.68 16.92 22.67
C ILE A 372 -20.88 15.64 22.45
N ARG A 373 -21.40 14.70 21.66
CA ARG A 373 -20.67 13.48 21.27
C ARG A 373 -20.01 13.63 19.92
N ILE A 374 -18.73 13.27 19.88
CA ILE A 374 -17.91 13.20 18.66
C ILE A 374 -17.36 11.76 18.53
N SER A 375 -17.67 11.11 17.41
CA SER A 375 -17.10 9.82 17.01
C SER A 375 -15.80 10.05 16.23
N TYR A 376 -14.70 9.43 16.66
CA TYR A 376 -13.40 9.51 15.96
C TYR A 376 -13.12 8.26 15.10
N ALA A 377 -14.17 7.54 14.70
CA ALA A 377 -14.12 6.46 13.71
C ALA A 377 -14.24 6.99 12.26
N ALA A 378 -13.51 8.06 11.93
CA ALA A 378 -13.54 8.68 10.61
C ALA A 378 -12.16 8.63 9.94
N ARG A 379 -12.13 8.39 8.63
CA ARG A 379 -10.89 8.34 7.83
C ARG A 379 -10.28 9.72 7.61
N GLU A 380 -8.97 9.73 7.43
CA GLU A 380 -8.24 10.83 6.79
C GLU A 380 -8.84 11.11 5.40
N LYS A 381 -9.18 12.37 5.14
CA LYS A 381 -9.96 12.76 3.97
C LYS A 381 -9.09 12.73 2.72
N ALA A 382 -9.46 11.88 1.75
CA ALA A 382 -8.86 11.93 0.41
C ALA A 382 -9.09 13.32 -0.22
N PRO A 383 -8.16 13.83 -1.05
CA PRO A 383 -8.41 15.05 -1.82
C PRO A 383 -9.73 14.95 -2.60
N PRO A 384 -10.50 16.05 -2.73
CA PRO A 384 -11.79 16.01 -3.41
C PRO A 384 -11.72 15.40 -4.82
N GLY A 385 -12.58 14.42 -5.07
CA GLY A 385 -12.65 13.69 -6.35
C GLY A 385 -11.63 12.57 -6.51
N MET A 386 -10.80 12.29 -5.50
CA MET A 386 -9.81 11.20 -5.52
C MET A 386 -10.16 10.06 -4.57
N VAL A 387 -9.68 8.87 -4.91
CA VAL A 387 -9.85 7.63 -4.17
C VAL A 387 -8.48 7.12 -3.72
N LEU A 388 -8.42 6.57 -2.50
CA LEU A 388 -7.22 5.94 -1.98
C LEU A 388 -6.97 4.60 -2.66
N ILE A 389 -5.79 4.45 -3.25
CA ILE A 389 -5.26 3.20 -3.78
C ILE A 389 -4.23 2.68 -2.77
N GLU A 390 -4.55 1.56 -2.11
CA GLU A 390 -3.63 0.91 -1.19
C GLU A 390 -2.48 0.28 -1.98
N GLY A 391 -1.23 0.68 -1.68
CA GLY A 391 -0.05 0.23 -2.38
C GLY A 391 0.25 -1.25 -2.15
N GLY A 392 0.98 -1.85 -3.08
CA GLY A 392 1.35 -3.25 -3.02
C GLY A 392 2.32 -3.64 -4.13
N THR A 393 2.60 -4.93 -4.22
CA THR A 393 3.50 -5.48 -5.25
C THR A 393 2.68 -6.12 -6.35
N PHE A 394 3.01 -5.87 -7.62
CA PHE A 394 2.35 -6.49 -8.76
C PHE A 394 3.30 -6.77 -9.93
N ILE A 395 2.81 -7.50 -10.93
CA ILE A 395 3.54 -7.74 -12.18
C ILE A 395 3.03 -6.72 -13.22
N MET A 396 3.86 -5.73 -13.50
CA MET A 396 3.64 -4.71 -14.52
C MET A 396 3.95 -5.28 -15.91
N GLY A 397 3.20 -4.87 -16.93
CA GLY A 397 3.46 -5.24 -18.33
C GLY A 397 3.01 -6.65 -18.73
N SER A 398 2.34 -7.38 -17.84
CA SER A 398 1.78 -8.69 -18.16
C SER A 398 0.47 -8.56 -18.95
N ILE A 399 0.53 -8.84 -20.25
CA ILE A 399 -0.63 -8.85 -21.18
C ILE A 399 -1.16 -10.27 -21.44
N GLN A 400 -2.48 -10.40 -21.61
CA GLN A 400 -3.13 -11.69 -21.90
C GLN A 400 -2.93 -12.12 -23.36
N ASP A 401 -3.27 -11.22 -24.27
CA ASP A 401 -3.11 -11.35 -25.71
C ASP A 401 -2.00 -10.41 -26.17
N ASP A 402 -1.14 -10.88 -27.07
CA ASP A 402 -0.14 -10.05 -27.76
C ASP A 402 -0.33 -10.29 -29.26
N ILE A 403 -1.11 -9.41 -29.90
CA ILE A 403 -1.45 -9.51 -31.32
C ILE A 403 -0.32 -8.95 -32.18
N MET A 404 0.51 -8.05 -31.63
CA MET A 404 1.57 -7.37 -32.38
C MET A 404 2.88 -8.18 -32.41
N GLY A 405 3.06 -9.13 -31.48
CA GLY A 405 4.26 -9.96 -31.40
C GLY A 405 5.52 -9.17 -31.04
N ASP A 406 5.32 -7.99 -30.44
CA ASP A 406 6.34 -6.97 -30.23
C ASP A 406 6.64 -6.89 -28.73
N TRP A 407 7.85 -7.33 -28.32
CA TRP A 407 8.27 -7.44 -26.91
C TRP A 407 8.57 -6.08 -26.25
N ASN A 408 7.68 -5.11 -26.36
CA ASN A 408 7.85 -3.76 -25.79
C ASN A 408 7.55 -3.67 -24.28
N THR A 409 7.11 -4.78 -23.66
CA THR A 409 6.72 -4.83 -22.24
C THR A 409 7.07 -6.19 -21.61
N ALA A 410 8.33 -6.37 -21.19
CA ALA A 410 8.72 -7.54 -20.40
C ALA A 410 8.04 -7.47 -19.01
N PRO A 411 7.31 -8.51 -18.57
CA PRO A 411 6.66 -8.49 -17.26
C PRO A 411 7.69 -8.32 -16.13
N LYS A 412 7.55 -7.27 -15.33
CA LYS A 412 8.46 -6.96 -14.21
C LYS A 412 7.66 -6.86 -12.90
N ARG A 413 8.23 -7.40 -11.82
CA ARG A 413 7.67 -7.19 -10.47
C ARG A 413 7.95 -5.74 -10.06
N MET A 414 6.90 -4.99 -9.74
CA MET A 414 6.94 -3.60 -9.33
C MET A 414 6.26 -3.42 -7.98
N HIS A 415 6.83 -2.62 -7.10
CA HIS A 415 6.21 -2.17 -5.87
C HIS A 415 5.63 -0.77 -6.04
N VAL A 416 4.32 -0.60 -5.84
CA VAL A 416 3.60 0.68 -5.91
C VAL A 416 3.27 1.12 -4.49
N ARG A 417 3.63 2.35 -4.11
CA ARG A 417 3.28 2.93 -2.80
C ARG A 417 1.79 3.26 -2.78
N SER A 418 1.20 3.41 -1.59
CA SER A 418 -0.18 3.92 -1.52
C SER A 418 -0.24 5.34 -2.10
N PHE A 419 -1.30 5.64 -2.85
CA PHE A 419 -1.49 6.93 -3.49
C PHE A 419 -2.97 7.25 -3.65
N TYR A 420 -3.29 8.49 -3.98
CA TYR A 420 -4.64 8.91 -4.36
C TYR A 420 -4.72 9.04 -5.87
N LEU A 421 -5.80 8.57 -6.47
CA LEU A 421 -6.08 8.69 -7.91
C LEU A 421 -7.49 9.24 -8.09
N ASP A 422 -7.72 10.10 -9.09
CA ASP A 422 -9.07 10.56 -9.42
C ASP A 422 -10.02 9.38 -9.59
N GLN A 423 -11.24 9.50 -9.05
CA GLN A 423 -12.28 8.47 -9.16
C GLN A 423 -12.74 8.24 -10.61
N ALA A 424 -12.65 9.29 -11.44
CA ALA A 424 -13.13 9.42 -12.81
C ALA A 424 -12.12 10.23 -13.67
N GLU A 425 -12.18 10.13 -14.99
CA GLU A 425 -11.41 10.97 -15.92
C GLU A 425 -11.78 12.44 -15.78
N VAL A 426 -10.81 13.34 -16.01
CA VAL A 426 -11.06 14.78 -15.99
C VAL A 426 -12.11 15.13 -17.05
N THR A 427 -13.14 15.85 -16.63
CA THR A 427 -14.30 16.16 -17.46
C THR A 427 -14.12 17.44 -18.28
N ASN A 428 -14.90 17.60 -19.34
CA ASN A 428 -14.98 18.87 -20.08
C ASN A 428 -15.35 20.05 -19.16
N GLY A 429 -16.25 19.85 -18.19
CA GLY A 429 -16.65 20.87 -17.22
C GLY A 429 -15.49 21.34 -16.34
N GLU A 430 -14.70 20.41 -15.80
CA GLU A 430 -13.51 20.73 -15.00
C GLU A 430 -12.43 21.42 -15.84
N TYR A 431 -12.21 20.96 -17.07
CA TYR A 431 -11.23 21.59 -17.96
C TYR A 431 -11.69 22.98 -18.44
N LEU A 432 -12.99 23.19 -18.67
CA LEU A 432 -13.55 24.53 -18.94
C LEU A 432 -13.33 25.49 -17.77
N PHE A 433 -13.43 25.00 -16.52
CA PHE A 433 -13.13 25.81 -15.35
C PHE A 433 -11.62 26.20 -15.30
N TYR A 434 -10.73 25.29 -15.67
CA TYR A 434 -9.31 25.62 -15.87
C TYR A 434 -9.11 26.69 -16.96
N LEU A 435 -9.77 26.57 -18.11
CA LEU A 435 -9.70 27.58 -19.19
C LEU A 435 -10.26 28.93 -18.75
N MET A 436 -11.35 28.94 -17.98
CA MET A 436 -11.93 30.14 -17.40
C MET A 436 -10.91 30.83 -16.49
N TRP A 437 -10.27 30.08 -15.59
CA TRP A 437 -9.21 30.60 -14.72
C TRP A 437 -8.04 31.18 -15.53
N ILE A 438 -7.53 30.44 -16.53
CA ILE A 438 -6.44 30.91 -17.40
C ILE A 438 -6.83 32.23 -18.07
N SER A 439 -8.05 32.37 -18.56
CA SER A 439 -8.50 33.59 -19.22
C SER A 439 -8.65 34.80 -18.29
N ARG A 440 -8.85 34.56 -16.99
CA ARG A 440 -8.93 35.61 -15.96
C ARG A 440 -7.54 36.05 -15.50
N VAL A 441 -6.64 35.10 -15.21
CA VAL A 441 -5.27 35.39 -14.74
C VAL A 441 -4.35 35.81 -15.88
N PHE A 442 -4.56 35.30 -17.09
CA PHE A 442 -3.82 35.64 -18.30
C PHE A 442 -4.77 36.17 -19.39
N PRO A 443 -5.25 37.43 -19.26
CA PRO A 443 -6.26 37.99 -20.15
C PRO A 443 -5.88 37.97 -21.63
N ARG A 444 -6.80 37.49 -22.48
CA ARG A 444 -6.59 37.39 -23.94
C ARG A 444 -6.35 38.74 -24.63
N LYS A 445 -6.86 39.83 -24.05
CA LYS A 445 -6.69 41.20 -24.57
C LYS A 445 -5.27 41.71 -24.36
N ASN A 446 -4.52 41.16 -23.39
CA ASN A 446 -3.13 41.54 -23.16
C ASN A 446 -2.22 40.80 -24.16
N LYS A 447 -1.47 41.57 -24.96
CA LYS A 447 -0.57 41.03 -25.99
C LYS A 447 0.45 40.05 -25.39
N ASN A 448 0.95 40.31 -24.17
CA ASN A 448 1.95 39.47 -23.50
C ASN A 448 1.39 38.09 -23.09
N TYR A 449 0.06 37.94 -22.93
CA TYR A 449 -0.57 36.69 -22.48
C TYR A 449 -1.40 35.98 -23.55
N SER A 450 -1.57 36.61 -24.70
CA SER A 450 -2.44 36.14 -25.79
C SER A 450 -2.18 34.68 -26.21
N ASN A 451 -0.93 34.22 -26.14
CA ASN A 451 -0.53 32.85 -26.46
C ASN A 451 -0.71 31.86 -25.31
N VAL A 452 -0.82 32.31 -24.05
CA VAL A 452 -1.00 31.42 -22.88
C VAL A 452 -2.37 30.73 -22.95
N TYR A 453 -3.44 31.48 -23.20
CA TYR A 453 -4.78 30.91 -23.35
C TYR A 453 -4.86 29.98 -24.57
N ARG A 454 -4.25 30.39 -25.70
CA ARG A 454 -4.23 29.57 -26.92
C ARG A 454 -3.50 28.24 -26.72
N ALA A 455 -2.43 28.23 -25.92
CA ALA A 455 -1.71 27.01 -25.57
C ALA A 455 -2.53 26.06 -24.68
N ALA A 456 -3.42 26.59 -23.83
CA ALA A 456 -4.28 25.77 -22.95
C ALA A 456 -5.50 25.17 -23.67
N LEU A 457 -5.93 25.73 -24.82
CA LEU A 457 -7.10 25.27 -25.57
C LEU A 457 -6.92 23.84 -26.13
N PRO A 458 -7.84 22.90 -25.84
CA PRO A 458 -7.87 21.61 -26.51
C PRO A 458 -8.00 21.79 -28.02
N ASP A 459 -7.35 20.91 -28.78
CA ASP A 459 -7.52 20.86 -30.22
C ASP A 459 -8.86 20.18 -30.54
N THR A 460 -9.85 20.95 -31.01
CA THR A 460 -11.15 20.40 -31.40
C THR A 460 -11.18 19.87 -32.83
N LEU A 461 -10.12 20.10 -33.63
CA LEU A 461 -10.03 19.60 -35.00
C LEU A 461 -9.79 18.09 -35.06
N VAL A 462 -9.41 17.47 -33.94
CA VAL A 462 -9.29 16.01 -33.78
C VAL A 462 -10.56 15.25 -34.15
N TRP A 463 -11.72 15.90 -34.10
CA TRP A 463 -13.02 15.31 -34.49
C TRP A 463 -13.24 15.28 -36.01
N ARG A 464 -12.47 16.04 -36.81
CA ARG A 464 -12.65 16.10 -38.26
C ARG A 464 -12.17 14.82 -38.94
N SER A 465 -12.99 14.33 -39.86
CA SER A 465 -12.67 13.24 -40.78
C SER A 465 -12.97 13.70 -42.19
N VAL A 466 -12.10 13.37 -43.15
CA VAL A 466 -12.23 13.80 -44.58
C VAL A 466 -13.55 13.35 -45.20
N LEU A 467 -14.14 12.26 -44.70
CA LEU A 467 -15.35 11.63 -45.23
C LEU A 467 -16.49 11.52 -44.20
N GLY A 468 -16.39 12.14 -43.03
CA GLY A 468 -17.35 11.99 -41.92
C GLY A 468 -18.07 13.28 -41.53
N ASN A 469 -19.38 13.21 -41.29
CA ASN A 469 -20.20 14.34 -40.81
C ASN A 469 -20.06 14.54 -39.27
N ASN A 470 -18.84 14.87 -38.82
CA ASN A 470 -18.52 15.02 -37.40
C ASN A 470 -18.35 16.50 -36.96
N ASP A 471 -18.73 17.45 -37.82
CA ASP A 471 -18.63 18.88 -37.53
C ASP A 471 -19.40 19.34 -36.26
N PRO A 472 -20.52 18.72 -35.85
CA PRO A 472 -21.13 19.04 -34.56
C PRO A 472 -20.20 18.79 -33.37
N LEU A 473 -19.45 17.67 -33.34
CA LEU A 473 -18.56 17.34 -32.22
C LEU A 473 -17.40 18.33 -32.09
N LYS A 474 -16.83 18.77 -33.22
CA LYS A 474 -15.83 19.84 -33.27
C LYS A 474 -16.30 21.12 -32.56
N ASN A 475 -17.57 21.48 -32.71
CA ASN A 475 -18.11 22.73 -32.19
C ASN A 475 -18.67 22.61 -30.76
N TYR A 476 -19.26 21.45 -30.44
CA TYR A 476 -20.09 21.28 -29.25
C TYR A 476 -19.44 20.40 -28.16
N TYR A 477 -18.56 19.46 -28.48
CA TYR A 477 -18.08 18.48 -27.49
C TYR A 477 -17.48 19.13 -26.23
N LEU A 478 -16.56 20.08 -26.41
CA LEU A 478 -15.92 20.76 -25.27
C LEU A 478 -16.85 21.76 -24.57
N ARG A 479 -17.80 22.37 -25.28
CA ARG A 479 -18.49 23.61 -24.83
C ARG A 479 -19.95 23.43 -24.46
N HIS A 480 -20.58 22.37 -24.95
CA HIS A 480 -22.01 22.18 -24.78
C HIS A 480 -22.31 21.52 -23.42
N PRO A 481 -23.28 22.04 -22.63
CA PRO A 481 -23.60 21.52 -21.29
C PRO A 481 -23.89 20.01 -21.24
N ALA A 482 -24.48 19.45 -22.31
CA ALA A 482 -24.76 18.02 -22.40
C ALA A 482 -23.50 17.14 -22.31
N TYR A 483 -22.33 17.66 -22.72
CA TYR A 483 -21.04 16.97 -22.67
C TYR A 483 -20.18 17.37 -21.47
N ALA A 484 -20.71 18.16 -20.52
CA ALA A 484 -19.94 18.66 -19.39
C ALA A 484 -19.33 17.56 -18.52
N ASN A 485 -20.04 16.44 -18.34
CA ASN A 485 -19.59 15.28 -17.56
C ASN A 485 -19.00 14.15 -18.45
N TYR A 486 -18.50 14.48 -19.63
CA TYR A 486 -17.76 13.55 -20.48
C TYR A 486 -16.25 13.82 -20.32
N PRO A 487 -15.39 12.82 -20.55
CA PRO A 487 -13.94 13.02 -20.50
C PRO A 487 -13.49 14.15 -21.42
N VAL A 488 -12.52 14.95 -20.98
CA VAL A 488 -11.88 15.91 -21.87
C VAL A 488 -10.97 15.17 -22.85
N VAL A 489 -11.12 15.46 -24.15
CA VAL A 489 -10.25 14.96 -25.23
C VAL A 489 -9.77 16.12 -26.10
N GLY A 490 -8.83 15.85 -27.02
CA GLY A 490 -8.13 16.89 -27.76
C GLY A 490 -7.05 17.59 -26.92
N VAL A 491 -6.64 16.97 -25.81
CA VAL A 491 -5.62 17.47 -24.89
C VAL A 491 -4.30 16.73 -25.10
N SER A 492 -3.21 17.50 -25.17
CA SER A 492 -1.84 16.97 -25.23
C SER A 492 -1.28 16.69 -23.84
N TRP A 493 -0.22 15.89 -23.76
CA TRP A 493 0.46 15.60 -22.48
C TRP A 493 0.98 16.87 -21.79
N LEU A 494 1.46 17.85 -22.56
CA LEU A 494 1.90 19.16 -22.03
C LEU A 494 0.73 19.94 -21.39
N GLN A 495 -0.46 19.89 -22.01
CA GLN A 495 -1.66 20.53 -21.48
C GLN A 495 -2.17 19.84 -20.21
N ALA A 496 -2.17 18.50 -20.19
CA ALA A 496 -2.56 17.71 -19.03
C ALA A 496 -1.65 17.99 -17.81
N ASN A 497 -0.33 18.06 -17.99
CA ASN A 497 0.59 18.42 -16.89
C ASN A 497 0.39 19.86 -16.39
N ASN A 498 0.12 20.82 -17.28
CA ASN A 498 -0.18 22.18 -16.85
C ASN A 498 -1.49 22.25 -16.05
N TYR A 499 -2.49 21.42 -16.41
CA TYR A 499 -3.70 21.26 -15.61
C TYR A 499 -3.40 20.67 -14.23
N CYS A 500 -2.57 19.62 -14.11
CA CYS A 500 -2.18 19.04 -12.82
C CYS A 500 -1.49 20.06 -11.89
N ARG A 501 -0.56 20.87 -12.42
CA ARG A 501 0.08 21.96 -11.68
C ARG A 501 -0.93 23.00 -11.22
N TRP A 502 -1.80 23.44 -12.13
CA TRP A 502 -2.87 24.37 -11.79
C TRP A 502 -3.78 23.81 -10.68
N ARG A 503 -4.18 22.53 -10.78
CA ARG A 503 -5.04 21.89 -9.76
C ARG A 503 -4.35 21.80 -8.40
N THR A 504 -3.04 21.51 -8.37
CA THR A 504 -2.23 21.57 -7.13
C THR A 504 -2.36 22.94 -6.47
N ASP A 505 -2.12 24.00 -7.23
CA ASP A 505 -2.19 25.38 -6.73
C ASP A 505 -3.59 25.73 -6.24
N ARG A 506 -4.64 25.36 -6.97
CA ARG A 506 -6.03 25.67 -6.58
C ARG A 506 -6.50 24.91 -5.34
N ILE A 507 -6.09 23.64 -5.19
CA ILE A 507 -6.46 22.86 -3.99
C ILE A 507 -5.75 23.43 -2.76
N ASN A 508 -4.46 23.74 -2.86
CA ASN A 508 -3.71 24.32 -1.75
C ASN A 508 -4.14 25.74 -1.42
N GLU A 509 -4.45 26.56 -2.43
CA GLU A 509 -5.08 27.86 -2.25
C GLU A 509 -6.42 27.74 -1.50
N ARG A 510 -7.26 26.78 -1.88
CA ARG A 510 -8.53 26.51 -1.20
C ARG A 510 -8.34 26.05 0.25
N ILE A 511 -7.35 25.19 0.50
CA ILE A 511 -6.99 24.78 1.87
C ILE A 511 -6.61 26.02 2.70
N MET A 512 -5.77 26.91 2.16
CA MET A 512 -5.39 28.13 2.87
C MET A 512 -6.53 29.12 3.10
N LEU A 513 -7.47 29.21 2.15
CA LEU A 513 -8.70 29.98 2.30
C LEU A 513 -9.58 29.40 3.42
N ASN A 514 -9.73 28.06 3.46
CA ASN A 514 -10.50 27.39 4.51
C ASN A 514 -9.88 27.56 5.90
N GLU A 515 -8.55 27.51 6.01
CA GLU A 515 -7.82 27.80 7.25
C GLU A 515 -7.87 29.29 7.64
N GLY A 516 -8.29 30.16 6.72
CA GLY A 516 -8.39 31.61 6.87
C GLY A 516 -7.04 32.32 6.87
N LEU A 517 -6.00 31.71 6.30
CA LEU A 517 -4.68 32.30 6.12
C LEU A 517 -4.62 33.23 4.91
N LEU A 518 -5.37 32.89 3.86
CA LEU A 518 -5.61 33.75 2.70
C LEU A 518 -6.99 34.41 2.82
N LYS A 519 -7.10 35.65 2.34
CA LYS A 519 -8.40 36.32 2.15
C LYS A 519 -9.05 35.83 0.86
N ASN A 520 -10.37 35.71 0.83
CA ASN A 520 -11.08 35.34 -0.41
C ASN A 520 -10.92 36.45 -1.47
N MET A 521 -10.18 36.12 -2.52
CA MET A 521 -9.85 37.04 -3.62
C MET A 521 -10.98 37.18 -4.66
N PHE A 522 -12.03 36.36 -4.53
CA PHE A 522 -13.17 36.28 -5.46
C PHE A 522 -14.51 36.56 -4.77
N ASP A 523 -14.52 37.21 -3.59
CA ASP A 523 -15.75 37.55 -2.87
C ASP A 523 -16.57 38.60 -3.66
N PRO A 524 -17.76 38.23 -4.20
CA PRO A 524 -18.60 39.15 -4.98
C PRO A 524 -19.07 40.35 -4.16
N LYS A 525 -19.16 40.22 -2.83
CA LYS A 525 -19.68 41.28 -1.94
C LYS A 525 -18.74 42.47 -1.77
N ARG A 526 -17.49 42.38 -2.27
CA ARG A 526 -16.56 43.51 -2.28
C ARG A 526 -16.92 44.57 -3.32
N GLU A 527 -17.65 44.21 -4.38
CA GLU A 527 -18.06 45.17 -5.43
C GLU A 527 -19.23 46.08 -4.97
N GLU A 528 -19.97 45.73 -3.91
CA GLU A 528 -21.23 46.43 -3.54
C GLU A 528 -21.16 47.40 -2.35
N LYS A 529 -20.07 47.44 -1.56
CA LYS A 529 -19.96 48.40 -0.45
C LYS A 529 -19.44 49.77 -0.94
N LYS A 530 -20.38 50.65 -1.33
CA LYS A 530 -20.14 52.11 -1.30
C LYS A 530 -20.34 52.62 0.14
N SER A 531 -19.26 52.74 0.92
CA SER A 531 -19.25 53.55 2.15
C SER A 531 -18.53 54.88 1.91
N ASN A 532 -18.98 55.93 2.60
CA ASN A 532 -18.58 57.34 2.42
C ASN A 532 -17.45 57.78 3.37
N ASP A 533 -16.70 56.85 3.98
CA ASP A 533 -15.70 57.19 5.00
C ASP A 533 -14.30 57.33 4.38
N GLU A 534 -13.61 58.44 4.69
CA GLU A 534 -12.33 58.84 4.07
C GLU A 534 -11.12 58.01 4.51
N GLU A 535 -11.22 57.21 5.59
CA GLU A 535 -10.14 56.31 6.05
C GLU A 535 -10.09 54.96 5.29
N ASP A 536 -11.13 54.61 4.51
CA ASP A 536 -11.19 53.39 3.71
C ASP A 536 -10.61 53.55 2.27
N GLN A 537 -9.94 54.68 1.99
CA GLN A 537 -9.42 54.96 0.65
C GLN A 537 -8.20 54.11 0.25
N GLU A 538 -7.47 53.49 1.20
CA GLU A 538 -6.35 52.59 0.88
C GLU A 538 -6.79 51.19 0.39
N VAL A 539 -8.06 50.80 0.59
CA VAL A 539 -8.55 49.44 0.25
C VAL A 539 -9.13 49.36 -1.17
N LYS A 540 -9.20 50.48 -1.90
CA LYS A 540 -9.73 50.60 -3.28
C LYS A 540 -8.74 50.22 -4.40
N LYS A 541 -7.89 49.22 -4.19
CA LYS A 541 -7.22 48.57 -5.33
C LYS A 541 -7.97 47.29 -5.64
N ASP A 542 -8.64 47.25 -6.80
CA ASP A 542 -9.03 45.98 -7.42
C ASP A 542 -7.81 45.06 -7.35
N LEU A 543 -7.94 43.95 -6.62
CA LEU A 543 -6.85 42.98 -6.50
C LEU A 543 -6.61 42.41 -7.89
N ASP A 544 -5.62 42.96 -8.59
CA ASP A 544 -5.24 42.54 -9.92
C ASP A 544 -4.57 41.17 -9.81
N LEU A 545 -5.37 40.12 -9.99
CA LEU A 545 -4.96 38.72 -10.01
C LEU A 545 -4.31 38.31 -11.34
N THR A 546 -3.86 39.26 -12.16
CA THR A 546 -3.27 38.95 -13.47
C THR A 546 -1.75 38.70 -13.37
N GLY A 547 -1.24 37.84 -14.27
CA GLY A 547 0.18 37.58 -14.38
C GLY A 547 0.77 36.95 -13.11
N ILE A 548 1.85 37.54 -12.58
CA ILE A 548 2.54 37.08 -11.36
C ILE A 548 1.69 37.11 -10.07
N ASN A 549 0.55 37.79 -10.07
CA ASN A 549 -0.30 37.96 -8.89
C ASN A 549 -1.27 36.79 -8.70
N ASN A 550 -0.76 35.57 -8.69
CA ASN A 550 -1.55 34.36 -8.46
C ASN A 550 -0.89 33.44 -7.44
N PHE A 551 -1.69 32.58 -6.81
CA PHE A 551 -1.16 31.62 -5.85
C PHE A 551 -0.38 30.50 -6.54
N ASN A 552 0.85 30.28 -6.08
CA ASN A 552 1.72 29.18 -6.49
C ASN A 552 2.30 28.46 -5.26
N THR A 553 2.06 27.15 -5.17
CA THR A 553 2.42 26.33 -4.02
C THR A 553 3.93 26.28 -3.80
N ALA A 554 4.72 26.14 -4.87
CA ALA A 554 6.18 26.05 -4.77
C ALA A 554 6.80 27.35 -4.25
N LEU A 555 6.30 28.51 -4.71
CA LEU A 555 6.70 29.81 -4.18
C LEU A 555 6.30 30.00 -2.71
N TYR A 556 5.09 29.56 -2.33
CA TYR A 556 4.63 29.63 -0.94
C TYR A 556 5.61 28.92 0.01
N TYR A 557 5.97 27.66 -0.30
CA TYR A 557 6.86 26.87 0.53
C TYR A 557 8.26 27.46 0.66
N ARG A 558 8.76 28.13 -0.39
CA ARG A 558 10.06 28.82 -0.35
C ARG A 558 9.99 30.05 0.53
N ASN A 559 9.06 30.95 0.23
CA ASN A 559 8.85 32.17 0.97
C ASN A 559 7.46 32.74 0.64
N PRO A 560 6.50 32.73 1.58
CA PRO A 560 5.17 33.28 1.36
C PRO A 560 5.17 34.76 0.92
N LYS A 561 6.20 35.54 1.31
CA LYS A 561 6.32 36.96 0.91
C LYS A 561 6.60 37.16 -0.58
N LEU A 562 6.98 36.11 -1.31
CA LEU A 562 7.24 36.20 -2.75
C LEU A 562 5.97 36.01 -3.60
N LEU A 563 4.86 35.61 -3.00
CA LEU A 563 3.57 35.50 -3.68
C LEU A 563 2.90 36.86 -3.86
N PHE A 564 2.00 36.93 -4.84
CA PHE A 564 1.21 38.12 -5.14
C PHE A 564 2.07 39.38 -5.38
N GLY A 565 3.26 39.21 -5.95
CA GLY A 565 4.19 40.31 -6.17
C GLY A 565 4.69 41.00 -4.88
N GLY A 566 4.60 40.34 -3.73
CA GLY A 566 4.96 40.90 -2.42
C GLY A 566 3.82 41.62 -1.71
N ASP A 567 2.63 41.64 -2.29
CA ASP A 567 1.47 42.28 -1.68
C ASP A 567 0.93 41.48 -0.49
N SER A 568 1.11 42.05 0.71
CA SER A 568 0.63 41.45 1.95
C SER A 568 -0.88 41.56 2.17
N ALA A 569 -1.61 42.32 1.33
CA ALA A 569 -3.05 42.54 1.47
C ALA A 569 -3.88 41.25 1.32
N PHE A 570 -3.36 40.28 0.56
CA PHE A 570 -3.95 38.96 0.31
C PHE A 570 -3.91 38.03 1.51
N TYR A 571 -3.05 38.32 2.48
CA TYR A 571 -2.81 37.51 3.66
C TYR A 571 -3.59 38.02 4.87
N ASN A 572 -4.00 37.09 5.75
CA ASN A 572 -4.53 37.44 7.07
C ASN A 572 -3.35 37.61 8.06
N LYS A 573 -2.94 38.88 8.26
CA LYS A 573 -1.76 39.23 9.08
C LYS A 573 -1.86 38.72 10.52
N GLU A 574 -3.01 38.85 11.17
CA GLU A 574 -3.20 38.39 12.57
C GLU A 574 -3.08 36.87 12.70
N LYS A 575 -3.72 36.11 11.81
CA LYS A 575 -3.66 34.64 11.84
C LYS A 575 -2.26 34.12 11.50
N LEU A 576 -1.57 34.73 10.54
CA LEU A 576 -0.19 34.35 10.20
C LEU A 576 0.82 34.69 11.30
N GLN A 577 0.60 35.77 12.08
CA GLN A 577 1.43 36.07 13.25
C GLN A 577 1.25 35.05 14.37
N LYS A 578 0.02 34.58 14.62
CA LYS A 578 -0.26 33.56 15.65
C LYS A 578 0.20 32.16 15.26
N ARG A 579 -0.06 31.73 14.01
CA ARG A 579 0.21 30.35 13.55
C ARG A 579 1.58 30.16 12.93
N GLY A 580 2.14 31.20 12.30
CA GLY A 580 3.23 31.06 11.33
C GLY A 580 2.73 30.63 9.94
N HIS A 581 3.66 30.45 9.00
CA HIS A 581 3.36 29.96 7.65
C HIS A 581 3.28 28.43 7.63
N ILE A 582 2.42 27.88 6.78
CA ILE A 582 2.30 26.43 6.63
C ILE A 582 3.57 25.89 5.98
N LYS A 583 4.20 24.89 6.59
CA LYS A 583 5.33 24.17 6.02
C LYS A 583 4.84 22.90 5.35
N GLN A 584 5.67 22.37 4.45
CA GLN A 584 5.40 21.08 3.83
C GLN A 584 5.32 19.95 4.88
N GLU A 585 6.04 20.12 5.98
CA GLU A 585 6.10 19.19 7.13
C GLU A 585 4.81 19.14 7.94
N ASP A 586 3.97 20.18 7.88
CA ASP A 586 2.73 20.26 8.67
C ASP A 586 1.64 19.30 8.15
N GLY A 587 1.82 18.73 6.95
CA GLY A 587 0.88 17.79 6.34
C GLY A 587 -0.50 18.38 5.99
N LEU A 588 -0.70 19.68 6.17
CA LEU A 588 -1.98 20.36 5.94
C LEU A 588 -2.31 20.58 4.46
N MET A 589 -1.30 20.89 3.65
CA MET A 589 -1.46 21.09 2.20
C MET A 589 -1.31 19.78 1.45
N SER A 590 -2.06 19.64 0.36
CA SER A 590 -1.95 18.50 -0.54
C SER A 590 -0.57 18.44 -1.17
N SER A 591 -0.05 17.23 -1.31
CA SER A 591 1.10 16.92 -2.16
C SER A 591 0.84 17.31 -3.62
N GLU A 592 1.92 17.40 -4.39
CA GLU A 592 1.85 17.73 -5.81
C GLU A 592 0.91 16.76 -6.55
N ILE A 593 -0.01 17.33 -7.32
CA ILE A 593 -0.88 16.57 -8.21
C ILE A 593 -0.18 16.45 -9.56
N ARG A 594 -0.13 15.23 -10.06
CA ARG A 594 0.55 14.86 -11.31
C ARG A 594 -0.29 13.87 -12.10
N LEU A 595 0.12 13.57 -13.33
CA LEU A 595 -0.37 12.37 -14.01
C LEU A 595 0.09 11.12 -13.22
N PRO A 596 -0.71 10.04 -13.18
CA PRO A 596 -0.24 8.78 -12.63
C PRO A 596 0.97 8.28 -13.41
N THR A 597 1.88 7.60 -12.74
CA THR A 597 2.93 6.82 -13.43
C THR A 597 2.30 5.64 -14.16
N GLU A 598 3.02 5.09 -15.14
CA GLU A 598 2.58 3.89 -15.85
C GLU A 598 2.29 2.73 -14.89
N ALA A 599 3.14 2.56 -13.87
CA ALA A 599 3.00 1.50 -12.87
C ALA A 599 1.79 1.73 -11.95
N GLU A 600 1.58 2.96 -11.47
CA GLU A 600 0.40 3.33 -10.66
C GLU A 600 -0.91 3.12 -11.42
N TRP A 601 -0.96 3.58 -12.68
CA TRP A 601 -2.15 3.45 -13.51
C TRP A 601 -2.49 1.97 -13.73
N GLU A 602 -1.51 1.15 -14.10
CA GLU A 602 -1.71 -0.28 -14.34
C GLU A 602 -2.10 -1.04 -13.06
N TYR A 603 -1.47 -0.70 -11.93
CA TYR A 603 -1.81 -1.25 -10.61
C TYR A 603 -3.25 -0.93 -10.22
N ALA A 604 -3.64 0.33 -10.37
CA ALA A 604 -4.99 0.82 -10.10
C ALA A 604 -6.04 0.17 -11.02
N ALA A 605 -5.74 0.05 -12.31
CA ALA A 605 -6.63 -0.56 -13.30
C ALA A 605 -6.86 -2.06 -13.05
N LYS A 606 -5.81 -2.79 -12.66
CA LYS A 606 -5.89 -4.22 -12.33
C LYS A 606 -6.70 -4.49 -11.06
N ALA A 607 -6.77 -3.53 -10.14
CA ALA A 607 -7.45 -3.64 -8.83
C ALA A 607 -7.20 -4.99 -8.13
N ILE A 608 -5.92 -5.29 -7.95
CA ILE A 608 -5.38 -6.58 -7.49
C ILE A 608 -5.98 -7.05 -6.16
N VAL A 609 -6.51 -6.13 -5.36
CA VAL A 609 -7.26 -6.43 -4.12
C VAL A 609 -8.47 -7.34 -4.39
N ASP A 610 -9.14 -7.22 -5.53
CA ASP A 610 -10.27 -8.08 -5.91
C ASP A 610 -9.88 -9.50 -6.36
N GLU A 611 -8.58 -9.72 -6.60
CA GLU A 611 -8.02 -11.02 -6.98
C GLU A 611 -7.22 -11.66 -5.84
N ARG A 612 -7.14 -10.98 -4.68
CA ARG A 612 -6.31 -11.40 -3.55
C ARG A 612 -7.11 -12.28 -2.60
N GLU A 613 -6.83 -13.58 -2.61
CA GLU A 613 -7.16 -14.50 -1.51
C GLU A 613 -5.86 -14.72 -0.70
N TYR A 614 -5.81 -14.22 0.53
CA TYR A 614 -4.61 -14.21 1.38
C TYR A 614 -3.40 -13.45 0.76
N ASN A 615 -2.26 -14.13 0.58
CA ASN A 615 -1.05 -13.62 -0.09
C ASN A 615 -0.93 -14.11 -1.54
N THR A 616 -2.01 -14.66 -2.08
CA THR A 616 -2.09 -15.30 -3.39
C THR A 616 -3.02 -14.52 -4.30
N LEU A 617 -2.56 -14.25 -5.53
CA LEU A 617 -3.38 -13.64 -6.57
C LEU A 617 -4.02 -14.75 -7.41
N SER A 618 -5.34 -14.79 -7.39
CA SER A 618 -6.20 -15.77 -8.02
C SER A 618 -6.46 -15.38 -9.48
N GLY A 619 -5.69 -15.98 -10.40
CA GLY A 619 -5.90 -15.87 -11.83
C GLY A 619 -5.51 -14.52 -12.45
N ARG A 620 -5.60 -14.44 -13.77
CA ARG A 620 -5.43 -13.20 -14.54
C ARG A 620 -6.81 -12.77 -15.04
N LYS A 621 -7.43 -11.73 -14.47
CA LYS A 621 -8.57 -11.09 -15.15
C LYS A 621 -8.05 -9.98 -16.06
N LYS A 622 -8.75 -9.78 -17.18
CA LYS A 622 -8.53 -8.62 -18.05
C LYS A 622 -8.90 -7.33 -17.32
N TYR A 623 -9.89 -7.44 -16.42
CA TYR A 623 -10.37 -6.38 -15.53
C TYR A 623 -11.07 -6.94 -14.27
N PRO A 624 -11.21 -6.14 -13.20
CA PRO A 624 -11.63 -6.59 -11.87
C PRO A 624 -13.15 -6.81 -11.66
N TRP A 625 -13.89 -7.18 -12.71
CA TRP A 625 -15.33 -7.45 -12.62
C TRP A 625 -15.58 -8.90 -12.14
N ARG A 626 -16.82 -9.24 -11.76
CA ARG A 626 -17.23 -10.63 -11.50
C ARG A 626 -17.32 -11.44 -12.80
N GLY A 627 -16.18 -11.67 -13.45
CA GLY A 627 -16.05 -12.48 -14.67
C GLY A 627 -14.81 -12.14 -15.49
N ASN A 628 -14.42 -13.02 -16.42
CA ASN A 628 -13.28 -12.83 -17.31
C ASN A 628 -13.62 -12.02 -18.59
N SER A 629 -14.84 -11.47 -18.69
CA SER A 629 -15.28 -10.75 -19.91
C SER A 629 -15.77 -9.33 -19.59
N THR A 630 -15.72 -8.48 -20.59
CA THR A 630 -16.27 -7.11 -20.57
C THR A 630 -17.81 -7.10 -20.63
N ARG A 631 -18.49 -8.23 -20.39
CA ARG A 631 -19.95 -8.38 -20.58
C ARG A 631 -20.63 -8.85 -19.30
N SER A 632 -21.70 -8.17 -18.90
CA SER A 632 -22.48 -8.55 -17.71
C SER A 632 -23.56 -9.60 -18.03
N ARG A 633 -23.47 -10.79 -17.40
CA ARG A 633 -24.56 -11.79 -17.44
C ARG A 633 -25.82 -11.34 -16.69
N ARG A 634 -25.68 -10.47 -15.68
CA ARG A 634 -26.81 -9.98 -14.86
C ARG A 634 -27.59 -8.85 -15.53
N LYS A 635 -26.92 -8.01 -16.35
CA LYS A 635 -27.55 -6.88 -17.08
C LYS A 635 -27.75 -7.19 -18.56
N LYS A 636 -28.53 -8.25 -18.89
CA LYS A 636 -28.93 -8.64 -20.26
C LYS A 636 -27.80 -8.57 -21.33
N GLY A 637 -26.56 -8.86 -20.96
CA GLY A 637 -25.44 -8.85 -21.90
C GLY A 637 -24.91 -7.48 -22.31
N MET A 638 -25.12 -6.41 -21.53
CA MET A 638 -24.45 -5.11 -21.71
C MET A 638 -22.93 -5.22 -21.55
N HIS A 639 -22.19 -4.40 -22.31
CA HIS A 639 -20.77 -4.20 -22.11
C HIS A 639 -20.51 -3.29 -20.91
N LEU A 640 -19.40 -3.56 -20.26
CA LEU A 640 -18.92 -2.89 -19.05
C LEU A 640 -17.72 -1.97 -19.37
N ALA A 641 -17.61 -1.54 -20.62
CA ALA A 641 -16.58 -0.66 -21.14
C ALA A 641 -17.04 -0.11 -22.50
N ASN A 642 -16.55 1.08 -22.86
CA ASN A 642 -16.72 1.65 -24.20
C ASN A 642 -15.56 1.27 -25.12
N PHE A 643 -15.83 0.51 -26.17
CA PHE A 643 -14.81 0.12 -27.14
C PHE A 643 -15.43 -0.24 -28.49
N LYS A 644 -14.61 -0.20 -29.54
CA LYS A 644 -14.99 -0.52 -30.91
C LYS A 644 -15.06 -2.02 -31.14
N GLN A 645 -16.24 -2.53 -31.53
CA GLN A 645 -16.43 -3.95 -31.83
C GLN A 645 -15.80 -4.37 -33.17
N GLY A 646 -15.95 -3.54 -34.21
CA GLY A 646 -15.51 -3.84 -35.57
C GLY A 646 -15.13 -2.59 -36.38
N LYS A 647 -14.56 -2.76 -37.58
CA LYS A 647 -14.30 -1.61 -38.47
C LYS A 647 -15.64 -1.02 -38.90
N GLY A 648 -15.92 0.21 -38.46
CA GLY A 648 -17.18 0.92 -38.77
C GLY A 648 -18.34 0.56 -37.84
N ASP A 649 -18.14 -0.32 -36.86
CA ASP A 649 -19.16 -0.78 -35.92
C ASP A 649 -18.88 -0.20 -34.53
N TYR A 650 -19.45 0.98 -34.28
CA TYR A 650 -19.29 1.74 -33.04
C TYR A 650 -20.35 1.41 -31.98
N ASN A 651 -21.49 0.81 -32.36
CA ASN A 651 -22.64 0.64 -31.46
C ASN A 651 -23.23 -0.78 -31.40
N GLY A 652 -22.72 -1.73 -32.18
CA GLY A 652 -23.33 -3.05 -32.32
C GLY A 652 -24.78 -2.97 -32.86
N LEU A 653 -25.50 -4.10 -32.82
CA LEU A 653 -26.90 -4.16 -33.23
C LEU A 653 -27.83 -3.54 -32.15
N PRO A 654 -28.75 -2.62 -32.51
CA PRO A 654 -29.74 -2.08 -31.58
C PRO A 654 -30.51 -3.18 -30.84
N GLY A 655 -30.54 -3.14 -29.50
CA GLY A 655 -31.22 -4.15 -28.67
C GLY A 655 -30.40 -5.40 -28.34
N TRP A 656 -29.20 -5.56 -28.92
CA TRP A 656 -28.21 -6.54 -28.49
C TRP A 656 -27.14 -5.86 -27.61
N GLY A 657 -26.20 -6.63 -27.04
CA GLY A 657 -25.25 -6.15 -26.03
C GLY A 657 -24.40 -4.96 -26.46
N SER A 658 -24.90 -3.74 -26.28
CA SER A 658 -24.28 -2.45 -26.55
C SER A 658 -24.30 -1.62 -25.27
N ASP A 659 -23.31 -0.76 -25.07
CA ASP A 659 -23.26 0.19 -23.95
C ASP A 659 -24.00 1.50 -24.24
N GLY A 660 -24.51 1.67 -25.48
CA GLY A 660 -25.36 2.78 -25.88
C GLY A 660 -24.62 4.08 -26.23
N ALA A 661 -23.30 4.04 -26.44
CA ALA A 661 -22.49 5.20 -26.82
C ALA A 661 -21.61 4.92 -28.05
N ASP A 662 -21.68 5.77 -29.07
CA ASP A 662 -20.90 5.67 -30.32
C ASP A 662 -19.53 6.34 -30.27
N ILE A 663 -19.37 7.27 -29.34
CA ILE A 663 -18.13 7.99 -29.01
C ILE A 663 -17.84 7.82 -27.52
N THR A 664 -17.18 8.77 -26.86
CA THR A 664 -17.04 8.76 -25.39
C THR A 664 -18.40 8.73 -24.68
N ASN A 665 -18.46 8.09 -23.51
CA ASN A 665 -19.62 8.09 -22.62
C ASN A 665 -19.42 9.05 -21.42
N ARG A 666 -20.49 9.36 -20.68
CA ARG A 666 -20.39 10.13 -19.43
C ARG A 666 -19.47 9.39 -18.46
N ILE A 667 -18.67 10.13 -17.70
CA ILE A 667 -17.89 9.52 -16.63
C ILE A 667 -18.81 8.80 -15.64
N MET A 668 -18.31 7.74 -15.00
CA MET A 668 -19.03 6.86 -14.07
C MET A 668 -20.19 6.08 -14.70
N SER A 669 -20.19 5.90 -16.02
CA SER A 669 -21.21 5.10 -16.70
C SER A 669 -21.01 3.60 -16.47
N TYR A 670 -19.79 3.16 -16.19
CA TYR A 670 -19.46 1.76 -15.93
C TYR A 670 -19.24 1.51 -14.42
N GLU A 671 -19.35 0.25 -13.96
CA GLU A 671 -19.19 -0.05 -12.52
C GLU A 671 -17.73 0.19 -12.09
N PRO A 672 -17.50 0.69 -10.86
CA PRO A 672 -16.14 0.91 -10.38
C PRO A 672 -15.45 -0.42 -10.08
N ASN A 673 -14.12 -0.43 -10.15
CA ASN A 673 -13.31 -1.55 -9.68
C ASN A 673 -13.26 -1.64 -8.13
N GLY A 674 -12.57 -2.63 -7.57
CA GLY A 674 -12.45 -2.84 -6.12
C GLY A 674 -11.81 -1.72 -5.32
N PHE A 675 -11.11 -0.81 -6.00
CA PHE A 675 -10.63 0.43 -5.37
C PHE A 675 -11.64 1.56 -5.40
N GLY A 676 -12.74 1.46 -6.17
CA GLY A 676 -13.72 2.53 -6.35
C GLY A 676 -13.46 3.43 -7.57
N LEU A 677 -12.60 2.99 -8.50
CA LEU A 677 -12.28 3.75 -9.72
C LEU A 677 -13.23 3.35 -10.85
N TYR A 678 -13.89 4.35 -11.44
CA TYR A 678 -14.80 4.18 -12.57
C TYR A 678 -14.03 4.10 -13.90
N ASP A 679 -14.65 3.58 -14.95
CA ASP A 679 -14.24 3.67 -16.37
C ASP A 679 -12.80 3.23 -16.74
N MET A 680 -12.03 2.67 -15.80
CA MET A 680 -10.67 2.14 -16.01
C MET A 680 -10.61 1.05 -17.10
N ALA A 681 -11.75 0.46 -17.43
CA ALA A 681 -11.90 -0.58 -18.43
C ALA A 681 -12.20 -0.09 -19.85
N GLY A 682 -12.39 1.22 -20.03
CA GLY A 682 -12.58 1.82 -21.34
C GLY A 682 -13.58 2.98 -21.33
N ASN A 683 -13.19 4.08 -21.95
CA ASN A 683 -14.01 5.23 -22.35
C ASN A 683 -13.11 6.11 -23.24
N VAL A 684 -11.99 6.52 -22.65
CA VAL A 684 -10.83 7.12 -23.30
C VAL A 684 -9.58 6.40 -22.84
N ALA A 685 -8.54 6.41 -23.66
CA ALA A 685 -7.21 6.07 -23.18
C ALA A 685 -6.65 7.26 -22.36
N GLU A 686 -5.67 7.04 -21.50
CA GLU A 686 -5.22 8.06 -20.56
C GLU A 686 -3.73 8.32 -20.64
N TRP A 687 -3.35 9.61 -20.65
CA TRP A 687 -1.97 10.02 -20.48
C TRP A 687 -1.41 9.60 -19.12
N VAL A 688 -0.20 9.04 -19.11
CA VAL A 688 0.60 8.81 -17.91
C VAL A 688 1.83 9.71 -17.89
N HIS A 689 2.53 9.79 -16.76
CA HIS A 689 3.67 10.68 -16.60
C HIS A 689 4.90 10.28 -17.45
N ASP A 690 5.07 8.98 -17.70
CA ASP A 690 6.30 8.38 -18.24
C ASP A 690 6.64 8.74 -19.70
N ILE A 691 7.94 8.86 -19.98
CA ILE A 691 8.48 8.91 -21.36
C ILE A 691 8.39 7.53 -22.00
N TYR A 692 8.09 7.51 -23.31
CA TYR A 692 8.16 6.28 -24.09
C TYR A 692 9.60 5.92 -24.45
N GLU A 693 10.20 5.03 -23.65
CA GLU A 693 11.44 4.34 -24.00
C GLU A 693 11.17 2.85 -24.31
N PRO A 694 11.46 2.36 -25.54
CA PRO A 694 11.16 0.98 -25.92
C PRO A 694 11.81 -0.06 -25.00
N ARG A 695 13.01 0.24 -24.50
CA ARG A 695 13.72 -0.57 -23.50
C ARG A 695 13.45 -0.01 -22.11
N ILE A 696 13.22 -0.90 -21.15
CA ILE A 696 13.28 -0.54 -19.73
C ILE A 696 14.75 -0.61 -19.36
N ASP A 697 15.35 0.44 -18.81
CA ASP A 697 16.64 0.30 -18.13
C ASP A 697 16.45 -0.71 -16.99
N ASN A 698 17.10 -1.87 -17.10
CA ASN A 698 17.03 -2.91 -16.07
C ASN A 698 17.74 -2.49 -14.77
N ASP A 699 18.44 -1.35 -14.80
CA ASP A 699 19.21 -0.75 -13.70
C ASP A 699 18.35 -0.06 -12.63
N PHE A 700 17.03 0.12 -12.85
CA PHE A 700 16.17 0.82 -11.89
C PHE A 700 15.36 -0.10 -10.96
N ASN A 701 15.56 0.20 -9.67
CA ASN A 701 14.96 -0.27 -8.41
C ASN A 701 13.55 -0.90 -8.50
N ASP A 702 13.27 -1.90 -7.64
CA ASP A 702 11.95 -2.57 -7.50
C ASP A 702 10.81 -1.63 -7.05
N PHE A 703 11.12 -0.36 -6.76
CA PHE A 703 10.18 0.68 -6.33
C PHE A 703 9.70 1.53 -7.51
N ASN A 704 8.39 1.73 -7.62
CA ASN A 704 7.63 2.65 -8.48
C ASN A 704 8.49 3.65 -9.30
N TYR A 705 9.15 3.15 -10.34
CA TYR A 705 10.09 3.92 -11.15
C TYR A 705 9.35 4.72 -12.21
N THR A 706 9.72 6.00 -12.33
CA THR A 706 9.16 6.91 -13.34
C THR A 706 10.22 7.19 -14.42
N ARG A 707 9.89 6.93 -15.68
CA ARG A 707 10.84 7.11 -16.81
C ARG A 707 10.96 8.56 -17.24
N GLY A 708 12.20 9.02 -17.37
CA GLY A 708 12.49 10.28 -18.04
C GLY A 708 12.40 11.53 -17.18
N ASN A 709 12.67 11.42 -15.87
CA ASN A 709 12.77 12.59 -15.00
C ASN A 709 13.85 13.55 -15.52
N THR A 710 13.42 14.72 -15.96
CA THR A 710 14.31 15.84 -16.26
C THR A 710 14.49 16.65 -14.98
N PHE A 711 15.61 16.43 -14.30
CA PHE A 711 15.97 17.28 -13.16
C PHE A 711 16.10 18.72 -13.63
N LYS A 712 15.39 19.62 -12.97
CA LYS A 712 15.48 21.05 -13.24
C LYS A 712 16.17 21.70 -12.05
N GLN A 713 17.18 22.52 -12.33
CA GLN A 713 17.81 23.35 -11.33
C GLN A 713 17.11 24.71 -11.33
N GLU A 714 16.67 25.14 -10.15
CA GLU A 714 16.13 26.48 -9.96
C GLU A 714 17.26 27.51 -10.08
N ILE A 715 17.00 28.63 -10.74
CA ILE A 715 17.95 29.75 -10.76
C ILE A 715 17.74 30.55 -9.48
N ILE A 716 18.79 30.63 -8.67
CA ILE A 716 18.82 31.35 -7.40
C ILE A 716 19.73 32.57 -7.57
N ARG A 717 19.35 33.72 -7.01
CA ARG A 717 20.19 34.93 -6.95
C ARG A 717 21.29 34.78 -5.91
N ASP A 718 22.29 35.66 -5.94
CA ASP A 718 23.41 35.65 -4.98
C ASP A 718 22.98 35.79 -3.51
N ASP A 719 21.77 36.32 -3.26
CA ASP A 719 21.14 36.46 -1.94
C ASP A 719 20.37 35.20 -1.46
N GLY A 720 20.37 34.11 -2.24
CA GLY A 720 19.67 32.87 -1.92
C GLY A 720 18.17 32.84 -2.29
N THR A 721 17.63 33.88 -2.94
CA THR A 721 16.21 33.93 -3.36
C THR A 721 16.00 33.37 -4.78
N PRO A 722 14.87 32.67 -5.05
CA PRO A 722 14.58 32.12 -6.38
C PRO A 722 14.21 33.24 -7.37
N VAL A 723 14.68 33.13 -8.61
CA VAL A 723 14.31 34.06 -9.70
C VAL A 723 12.88 33.74 -10.18
N ILE A 724 11.98 34.71 -10.09
CA ILE A 724 10.58 34.57 -10.54
C ILE A 724 10.45 35.07 -11.98
N ILE A 725 9.66 34.39 -12.79
CA ILE A 725 9.36 34.85 -14.16
C ILE A 725 8.38 36.03 -14.10
N GLY A 726 8.85 37.18 -14.60
CA GLY A 726 8.05 38.40 -14.69
C GLY A 726 7.02 38.38 -15.84
N ASN A 727 6.11 39.35 -15.80
CA ASN A 727 5.03 39.50 -16.77
C ASN A 727 5.50 39.80 -18.21
N ALA A 728 6.72 40.31 -18.38
CA ALA A 728 7.31 40.64 -19.69
C ALA A 728 8.30 39.57 -20.22
N ASP A 729 8.66 38.58 -19.40
CA ASP A 729 9.77 37.64 -19.67
C ASP A 729 9.29 36.23 -20.07
N ILE A 730 8.11 36.12 -20.70
CA ILE A 730 7.57 34.81 -21.06
C ILE A 730 8.33 34.25 -22.27
N ILE A 731 9.04 33.14 -22.04
CA ILE A 731 9.72 32.40 -23.10
C ILE A 731 8.71 31.42 -23.73
N TYR A 732 8.46 31.60 -25.02
CA TYR A 732 7.61 30.73 -25.82
C TYR A 732 8.45 29.82 -26.72
N ASP A 733 8.05 28.55 -26.80
CA ASP A 733 8.55 27.60 -27.79
C ASP A 733 7.51 27.40 -28.90
N THR A 734 7.98 27.33 -30.15
CA THR A 734 7.15 26.88 -31.28
C THR A 734 7.27 25.37 -31.40
N LEU A 735 6.19 24.66 -31.11
CA LEU A 735 6.12 23.20 -31.18
C LEU A 735 6.13 22.73 -32.65
N PRO A 736 6.51 21.47 -32.95
CA PRO A 736 6.56 20.96 -34.32
C PRO A 736 5.24 21.01 -35.10
N ASN A 737 4.09 21.09 -34.41
CA ASN A 737 2.77 21.26 -35.01
C ASN A 737 2.40 22.74 -35.26
N GLY A 738 3.35 23.68 -35.09
CA GLY A 738 3.15 25.12 -35.27
C GLY A 738 2.45 25.82 -34.11
N ARG A 739 2.07 25.12 -33.04
CA ARG A 739 1.49 25.75 -31.84
C ARG A 739 2.59 26.44 -31.02
N ILE A 740 2.28 27.64 -30.55
CA ILE A 740 3.12 28.40 -29.63
C ILE A 740 2.78 28.00 -28.21
N PHE A 741 3.76 27.60 -27.41
CA PHE A 741 3.57 27.09 -26.05
C PHE A 741 4.52 27.77 -25.04
N PRO A 742 4.03 28.27 -23.89
CA PRO A 742 4.90 28.87 -22.89
C PRO A 742 5.72 27.81 -22.16
N ARG A 743 7.04 28.02 -21.99
CA ARG A 743 7.89 27.10 -21.21
C ARG A 743 7.48 27.02 -19.74
N GLN A 744 7.18 28.18 -19.18
CA GLN A 744 6.77 28.39 -17.79
C GLN A 744 5.81 29.60 -17.74
N LEU A 745 4.89 29.62 -16.78
CA LEU A 745 3.93 30.71 -16.62
C LEU A 745 4.50 31.84 -15.75
N PRO A 746 4.10 33.11 -15.95
CA PRO A 746 4.42 34.19 -15.03
C PRO A 746 4.05 33.85 -13.59
N GLY A 747 4.93 34.21 -12.64
CA GLY A 747 4.76 33.87 -11.23
C GLY A 747 5.21 32.46 -10.85
N SER A 748 5.94 31.76 -11.72
CA SER A 748 6.64 30.51 -11.37
C SER A 748 8.14 30.70 -11.21
N ILE A 749 8.79 29.80 -10.47
CA ILE A 749 10.24 29.80 -10.27
C ILE A 749 10.93 29.48 -11.61
N LYS A 750 11.87 30.33 -12.03
CA LYS A 750 12.67 30.12 -13.24
C LYS A 750 13.59 28.92 -13.02
N SER A 751 13.47 27.93 -13.90
CA SER A 751 14.22 26.68 -13.80
C SER A 751 14.82 26.28 -15.15
N VAL A 752 16.01 25.68 -15.12
CA VAL A 752 16.71 25.17 -16.31
C VAL A 752 16.90 23.68 -16.17
N ALA A 753 16.73 22.92 -17.25
CA ALA A 753 17.00 21.49 -17.23
C ALA A 753 18.50 21.24 -16.98
N VAL A 754 18.82 20.33 -16.07
CA VAL A 754 20.20 19.91 -15.79
C VAL A 754 20.67 19.04 -16.97
N THR A 755 21.62 19.54 -17.76
CA THR A 755 22.29 18.78 -18.83
C THR A 755 23.58 18.14 -18.30
N LYS A 756 24.05 17.05 -18.93
CA LYS A 756 25.31 16.38 -18.54
C LYS A 756 26.52 17.35 -18.54
N GLU A 757 26.50 18.39 -19.37
CA GLU A 757 27.54 19.43 -19.44
C GLU A 757 27.59 20.35 -18.21
N ASN A 758 26.49 20.50 -17.46
CA ASN A 758 26.45 21.36 -16.26
C ASN A 758 27.07 20.70 -15.01
N ASN A 759 27.38 19.40 -15.05
CA ASN A 759 27.95 18.66 -13.92
C ASN A 759 29.49 18.70 -13.84
N ASP A 760 30.18 19.32 -14.81
CA ASP A 760 31.65 19.36 -14.85
C ASP A 760 32.29 20.40 -13.91
N SER A 761 31.51 21.10 -13.07
CA SER A 761 32.04 22.17 -12.20
C SER A 761 32.11 21.87 -10.70
N SER A 762 31.89 20.63 -10.23
CA SER A 762 32.01 20.36 -8.78
C SER A 762 32.43 18.96 -8.32
N PHE A 763 33.11 18.14 -9.14
CA PHE A 763 33.88 16.99 -8.62
C PHE A 763 35.12 16.73 -9.49
N ALA A 764 36.25 17.31 -9.10
CA ALA A 764 37.55 16.96 -9.65
C ALA A 764 37.98 15.58 -9.11
N TYR A 765 37.73 14.52 -9.89
CA TYR A 765 38.55 13.32 -9.86
C TYR A 765 39.36 13.28 -11.16
N ALA A 766 40.67 13.44 -11.01
CA ALA A 766 41.64 13.33 -12.09
C ALA A 766 41.54 11.96 -12.76
N GLN A 767 41.23 11.95 -14.06
CA GLN A 767 41.57 10.85 -14.97
C GLN A 767 42.98 11.15 -15.54
N PRO A 768 43.98 10.27 -15.37
CA PRO A 768 45.25 10.41 -16.03
C PRO A 768 45.17 9.89 -17.48
N ASN A 769 45.62 10.74 -18.39
CA ASN A 769 46.16 10.45 -19.73
C ASN A 769 45.28 9.71 -20.75
N ASP A 770 44.82 10.45 -21.74
CA ASP A 770 45.17 10.09 -23.11
C ASP A 770 45.66 11.33 -23.88
N ILE A 771 46.96 11.31 -24.17
CA ILE A 771 47.68 12.27 -25.02
C ILE A 771 47.74 11.64 -26.42
N SER A 772 47.58 12.49 -27.44
CA SER A 772 47.67 12.23 -28.90
C SER A 772 46.31 11.86 -29.51
N LEU A 773 45.76 12.56 -30.51
CA LEU A 773 46.34 13.09 -31.74
C LEU A 773 45.51 14.26 -32.31
N GLY A 774 46.19 15.31 -32.78
CA GLY A 774 45.95 15.90 -34.11
C GLY A 774 44.74 16.83 -34.36
N LYS A 775 45.02 18.13 -34.52
CA LYS A 775 44.16 19.14 -35.18
C LYS A 775 43.60 18.66 -36.53
N LYS A 776 42.30 18.88 -36.80
CA LYS A 776 41.67 19.29 -38.08
C LYS A 776 40.19 19.64 -37.82
N LYS A 777 39.82 20.93 -37.87
CA LYS A 777 39.22 21.69 -39.00
C LYS A 777 37.76 21.30 -39.31
N ASP A 778 36.92 22.34 -39.32
CA ASP A 778 35.48 22.38 -39.56
C ASP A 778 34.98 21.42 -40.66
N SER A 779 34.08 20.52 -40.26
CA SER A 779 33.00 20.02 -41.10
C SER A 779 31.81 19.64 -40.22
N ILE A 780 30.73 20.41 -40.30
CA ILE A 780 29.43 20.05 -39.73
C ILE A 780 28.88 18.93 -40.62
N ALA A 781 29.29 17.69 -40.34
CA ALA A 781 28.57 16.52 -40.80
C ALA A 781 27.35 16.35 -39.86
N MET A 782 26.15 16.64 -40.38
CA MET A 782 24.89 16.29 -39.73
C MET A 782 24.91 14.78 -39.41
N ASN A 783 25.07 14.44 -38.13
CA ASN A 783 24.93 13.06 -37.66
C ASN A 783 23.43 12.71 -37.66
N PRO A 784 22.95 11.78 -38.51
CA PRO A 784 21.54 11.40 -38.55
C PRO A 784 21.04 10.81 -37.22
N ASN A 785 21.94 10.28 -36.39
CA ASN A 785 21.61 9.69 -35.10
C ASN A 785 21.21 10.73 -34.04
N ALA A 786 21.73 11.97 -34.11
CA ALA A 786 21.37 13.03 -33.16
C ALA A 786 19.91 13.49 -33.31
N VAL A 787 19.39 13.45 -34.54
CA VAL A 787 17.98 13.78 -34.82
C VAL A 787 17.08 12.69 -34.21
N VAL A 788 17.39 11.41 -34.42
CA VAL A 788 16.63 10.26 -33.88
C VAL A 788 16.60 10.27 -32.34
N GLU A 789 17.68 10.67 -31.68
CA GLU A 789 17.78 10.75 -30.21
C GLU A 789 16.92 11.88 -29.62
N SER A 790 16.81 13.01 -30.32
CA SER A 790 15.94 14.13 -29.93
C SER A 790 14.44 13.81 -30.07
N TYR A 791 14.06 13.00 -31.08
CA TYR A 791 12.69 12.53 -31.30
C TYR A 791 12.24 11.50 -30.25
N LYS A 792 13.14 10.61 -29.79
CA LYS A 792 12.85 9.62 -28.74
C LYS A 792 12.48 10.26 -27.40
N LYS A 793 13.10 11.38 -27.03
CA LYS A 793 12.86 12.08 -25.74
C LYS A 793 11.52 12.83 -25.64
N ARG A 794 10.75 12.94 -26.72
CA ARG A 794 9.47 13.70 -26.76
C ARG A 794 8.22 12.81 -26.84
N ASN A 795 8.38 11.50 -26.92
CA ASN A 795 7.24 10.57 -26.95
C ASN A 795 6.80 10.23 -25.53
N ARG A 796 5.50 10.27 -25.26
CA ARG A 796 4.91 10.00 -23.93
C ARG A 796 4.03 8.78 -23.99
N VAL A 797 3.95 8.07 -22.87
CA VAL A 797 3.13 6.87 -22.74
C VAL A 797 1.67 7.26 -22.48
N TYR A 798 0.74 6.49 -23.06
CA TYR A 798 -0.66 6.47 -22.66
C TYR A 798 -1.14 5.02 -22.51
N LYS A 799 -2.05 4.80 -21.56
CA LYS A 799 -2.52 3.48 -21.11
C LYS A 799 -4.05 3.37 -21.20
N GLY A 800 -4.57 2.15 -21.10
CA GLY A 800 -6.00 1.87 -21.22
C GLY A 800 -6.51 1.91 -22.66
N GLY A 801 -7.80 1.64 -22.84
CA GLY A 801 -8.47 1.61 -24.15
C GLY A 801 -9.59 2.63 -24.27
N SER A 802 -9.87 3.06 -25.49
CA SER A 802 -10.89 4.07 -25.81
C SER A 802 -12.05 3.50 -26.63
N TRP A 803 -13.10 4.30 -26.80
CA TRP A 803 -14.22 4.03 -27.72
C TRP A 803 -13.78 3.74 -29.18
N LYS A 804 -12.58 4.17 -29.60
CA LYS A 804 -12.02 3.84 -30.93
C LYS A 804 -11.27 2.53 -30.98
N ASP A 805 -10.87 2.02 -29.83
CA ASP A 805 -10.01 0.87 -29.73
C ASP A 805 -10.80 -0.43 -29.71
N ARG A 806 -10.20 -1.50 -30.23
CA ARG A 806 -10.76 -2.84 -30.08
C ARG A 806 -10.53 -3.35 -28.66
N GLU A 807 -11.29 -4.39 -28.30
CA GLU A 807 -11.23 -5.06 -27.00
C GLU A 807 -9.81 -5.46 -26.56
N PHE A 808 -8.87 -5.67 -27.49
CA PHE A 808 -7.47 -5.96 -27.17
C PHE A 808 -6.76 -4.84 -26.39
N TRP A 809 -6.97 -3.59 -26.80
CA TRP A 809 -6.29 -2.42 -26.22
C TRP A 809 -6.83 -2.01 -24.84
N LEU A 810 -7.88 -2.70 -24.41
CA LEU A 810 -8.43 -2.56 -23.08
C LEU A 810 -7.45 -3.12 -22.02
N ASP A 811 -6.69 -4.18 -22.31
CA ASP A 811 -5.78 -4.79 -21.32
C ASP A 811 -4.83 -3.75 -20.68
N PRO A 812 -4.87 -3.55 -19.34
CA PRO A 812 -4.07 -2.54 -18.66
C PRO A 812 -2.56 -2.64 -18.91
N GLY A 813 -2.05 -3.83 -19.25
CA GLY A 813 -0.64 -4.03 -19.58
C GLY A 813 -0.23 -3.41 -20.91
N GLN A 814 -1.16 -3.12 -21.82
CA GLN A 814 -0.87 -2.58 -23.14
C GLN A 814 -0.29 -1.18 -23.06
N ARG A 815 0.78 -0.95 -23.81
CA ARG A 815 1.53 0.31 -23.80
C ARG A 815 1.50 0.93 -25.19
N ARG A 816 1.15 2.21 -25.26
CA ARG A 816 1.16 3.00 -26.49
C ARG A 816 1.84 4.33 -26.25
N TYR A 817 2.20 5.02 -27.33
CA TYR A 817 2.88 6.30 -27.25
C TYR A 817 2.46 7.26 -28.34
N LEU A 818 2.59 8.54 -28.02
CA LEU A 818 2.33 9.64 -28.91
C LEU A 818 3.23 10.83 -28.50
N PRO A 819 3.69 11.67 -29.44
CA PRO A 819 4.47 12.86 -29.08
C PRO A 819 3.75 13.76 -28.08
N GLU A 820 4.47 14.33 -27.11
CA GLU A 820 3.91 15.09 -25.98
C GLU A 820 3.07 16.32 -26.36
N TYR A 821 3.22 16.81 -27.59
CA TYR A 821 2.52 17.96 -28.15
C TYR A 821 1.32 17.59 -29.04
N MET A 822 1.12 16.31 -29.35
CA MET A 822 -0.02 15.84 -30.14
C MET A 822 -1.22 15.57 -29.23
N SER A 823 -2.40 15.63 -29.83
CA SER A 823 -3.69 15.43 -29.18
C SER A 823 -4.61 14.59 -30.08
N THR A 824 -5.51 13.83 -29.49
CA THR A 824 -6.48 12.99 -30.21
C THR A 824 -7.86 13.10 -29.58
N ASP A 825 -8.89 12.61 -30.27
CA ASP A 825 -10.28 12.57 -29.81
C ASP A 825 -10.60 11.35 -28.92
N PHE A 826 -9.58 10.59 -28.52
CA PHE A 826 -9.74 9.35 -27.75
C PHE A 826 -8.76 9.22 -26.57
N ILE A 827 -7.88 10.21 -26.37
CA ILE A 827 -6.97 10.28 -25.22
C ILE A 827 -7.42 11.41 -24.29
N GLY A 828 -7.74 11.05 -23.05
CA GLY A 828 -7.96 11.95 -21.91
C GLY A 828 -6.89 11.75 -20.84
N PHE A 829 -7.20 12.06 -19.59
CA PHE A 829 -6.29 11.85 -18.46
C PHE A 829 -7.00 11.91 -17.11
N ARG A 830 -6.29 11.42 -16.09
CA ARG A 830 -6.61 11.52 -14.67
C ARG A 830 -5.43 12.10 -13.91
N CYS A 831 -5.70 12.58 -12.71
CA CYS A 831 -4.67 13.04 -11.80
C CYS A 831 -4.46 12.05 -10.65
N ALA A 832 -3.21 11.94 -10.23
CA ALA A 832 -2.77 11.21 -9.04
C ALA A 832 -2.01 12.16 -8.10
N THR A 833 -2.00 11.82 -6.82
CA THR A 833 -1.08 12.42 -5.86
C THR A 833 -0.62 11.36 -4.89
N ASP A 834 0.63 11.46 -4.45
CA ASP A 834 1.19 10.51 -3.50
C ASP A 834 0.39 10.57 -2.19
N ARG A 835 0.06 9.41 -1.63
CA ARG A 835 -0.33 9.39 -0.23
C ARG A 835 0.98 9.59 0.49
N LEU A 836 1.17 10.78 1.01
CA LEU A 836 2.08 10.97 2.12
C LEU A 836 1.58 10.01 3.19
N GLY A 837 2.24 8.86 3.34
CA GLY A 837 2.09 8.10 4.57
C GLY A 837 2.45 9.02 5.72
N ALA A 838 2.24 8.59 6.96
CA ALA A 838 3.18 9.02 7.98
C ALA A 838 4.56 8.76 7.36
N ASN A 839 5.32 9.81 7.05
CA ASN A 839 6.73 9.66 6.74
C ASN A 839 7.22 8.79 7.89
N PHE A 840 7.50 7.52 7.62
CA PHE A 840 8.01 6.61 8.63
C PHE A 840 9.47 6.97 8.74
N ASP A 841 9.67 8.12 9.35
CA ASP A 841 10.94 8.55 9.81
C ASP A 841 11.32 7.51 10.87
N GLY A 842 12.23 6.60 10.53
CA GLY A 842 12.66 5.51 11.42
C GLY A 842 13.11 6.01 12.81
N HIS A 843 13.45 7.30 12.88
CA HIS A 843 13.73 8.06 14.08
C HIS A 843 12.54 8.11 15.04
N LEU A 844 11.30 8.18 14.56
CA LEU A 844 10.09 8.16 15.39
C LEU A 844 9.92 6.83 16.16
N PHE A 845 10.54 5.75 15.68
CA PHE A 845 10.52 4.41 16.30
C PHE A 845 11.70 4.18 17.23
N ALA A 846 12.58 5.16 17.40
CA ALA A 846 13.79 4.99 18.20
C ALA A 846 13.47 4.75 19.68
N LYS A 847 12.43 5.41 20.22
CA LYS A 847 11.96 5.19 21.59
C LYS A 847 11.41 3.76 21.76
N GLU A 848 10.55 3.34 20.83
CA GLU A 848 9.98 1.99 20.81
C GLU A 848 11.07 0.91 20.69
N ALA A 849 12.09 1.14 19.87
CA ALA A 849 13.22 0.22 19.75
C ALA A 849 13.98 0.04 21.08
N LEU A 850 14.18 1.13 21.84
CA LEU A 850 14.80 1.07 23.17
C LEU A 850 13.90 0.34 24.17
N GLU A 851 12.59 0.59 24.15
CA GLU A 851 11.61 -0.10 24.99
C GLU A 851 11.55 -1.62 24.69
N LYS A 852 11.73 -2.00 23.42
CA LYS A 852 11.83 -3.40 22.98
C LYS A 852 13.19 -4.04 23.24
N GLY A 853 14.09 -3.35 23.93
CA GLY A 853 15.36 -3.90 24.42
C GLY A 853 16.60 -3.49 23.62
N ALA A 854 16.52 -2.56 22.67
CA ALA A 854 17.72 -1.99 22.06
C ALA A 854 18.52 -1.20 23.10
N SER A 855 19.85 -1.35 23.12
CA SER A 855 20.70 -0.62 24.07
C SER A 855 20.92 0.84 23.69
N ALA A 856 20.91 1.15 22.39
CA ALA A 856 21.05 2.49 21.83
C ALA A 856 20.47 2.55 20.41
N VAL A 857 20.26 3.77 19.91
CA VAL A 857 19.71 4.06 18.58
C VAL A 857 20.61 5.01 17.80
N VAL A 858 20.80 4.74 16.51
CA VAL A 858 21.60 5.58 15.60
C VAL A 858 20.65 6.31 14.65
N VAL A 859 20.68 7.64 14.70
CA VAL A 859 19.66 8.48 14.09
C VAL A 859 20.33 9.64 13.35
N ALA A 860 19.79 10.07 12.22
CA ALA A 860 20.26 11.24 11.47
C ALA A 860 19.66 12.59 11.91
N LYS A 861 18.63 12.56 12.76
CA LYS A 861 17.94 13.72 13.32
C LYS A 861 17.82 13.60 14.84
N PRO A 862 17.91 14.71 15.59
CA PRO A 862 17.70 14.70 17.03
C PRO A 862 16.25 14.26 17.35
N ILE A 863 16.10 13.48 18.42
CA ILE A 863 14.80 13.00 18.91
C ILE A 863 14.65 13.43 20.36
N GLU A 864 13.53 14.08 20.67
CA GLU A 864 13.21 14.54 22.01
C GLU A 864 12.77 13.36 22.90
N GLN A 865 12.93 13.51 24.22
CA GLN A 865 12.42 12.56 25.24
C GLN A 865 13.08 11.16 25.26
N ILE A 866 14.25 11.00 24.66
CA ILE A 866 15.09 9.81 24.84
C ILE A 866 16.35 10.23 25.61
N ASP A 867 16.81 9.37 26.52
CA ASP A 867 18.07 9.57 27.25
C ASP A 867 19.21 9.85 26.26
N LYS A 868 19.87 11.01 26.41
CA LYS A 868 20.97 11.45 25.53
C LYS A 868 22.11 10.43 25.48
N ASN A 869 22.26 9.60 26.52
CA ASN A 869 23.29 8.56 26.57
C ASN A 869 22.97 7.34 25.69
N LYS A 870 21.74 7.23 25.17
CA LYS A 870 21.28 6.10 24.33
C LYS A 870 21.04 6.49 22.87
N ILE A 871 21.38 7.71 22.45
CA ILE A 871 21.19 8.20 21.08
C ILE A 871 22.53 8.59 20.46
N PHE A 872 22.78 8.10 19.25
CA PHE A 872 23.90 8.53 18.42
C PHE A 872 23.39 9.30 17.20
N LEU A 873 23.57 10.62 17.22
CA LEU A 873 23.21 11.51 16.11
C LEU A 873 24.29 11.49 15.03
N VAL A 874 23.92 11.19 13.79
CA VAL A 874 24.85 11.07 12.65
C VAL A 874 24.34 11.83 11.42
N LYS A 875 25.17 12.01 10.38
CA LYS A 875 24.70 12.69 9.14
C LYS A 875 23.97 11.76 8.18
N ASN A 876 24.35 10.48 8.15
CA ASN A 876 23.79 9.47 7.26
C ASN A 876 23.84 8.10 7.96
N THR A 877 22.68 7.50 8.21
CA THR A 877 22.57 6.23 8.96
C THR A 877 23.16 5.03 8.21
N LEU A 878 23.02 4.97 6.88
CA LEU A 878 23.59 3.88 6.06
C LEU A 878 25.12 3.92 6.06
N GLN A 879 25.71 5.08 5.78
CA GLN A 879 27.16 5.24 5.82
C GLN A 879 27.71 4.98 7.23
N THR A 880 26.95 5.36 8.28
CA THR A 880 27.33 5.07 9.66
C THR A 880 27.30 3.57 9.94
N LEU A 881 26.26 2.85 9.50
CA LEU A 881 26.17 1.40 9.63
C LEU A 881 27.37 0.70 8.97
N GLN A 882 27.73 1.13 7.76
CA GLN A 882 28.87 0.60 7.01
C GLN A 882 30.20 0.87 7.72
N LYS A 883 30.41 2.10 8.21
CA LYS A 883 31.59 2.47 9.00
C LYS A 883 31.67 1.74 10.32
N LEU A 884 30.53 1.54 11.00
CA LEU A 884 30.43 0.79 12.25
C LEU A 884 30.81 -0.68 12.02
N ALA A 885 30.28 -1.29 10.96
CA ALA A 885 30.62 -2.66 10.59
C ALA A 885 32.12 -2.81 10.26
N ASN A 886 32.69 -1.88 9.50
CA ASN A 886 34.13 -1.86 9.22
C ASN A 886 34.98 -1.69 10.51
N HIS A 887 34.56 -0.78 11.40
CA HIS A 887 35.23 -0.59 12.69
C HIS A 887 35.15 -1.85 13.57
N HIS A 888 33.98 -2.48 13.65
CA HIS A 888 33.77 -3.72 14.39
C HIS A 888 34.63 -4.86 13.82
N ARG A 889 34.66 -5.00 12.50
CA ARG A 889 35.53 -5.92 11.77
C ARG A 889 37.01 -5.73 12.12
N LYS A 890 37.51 -4.49 12.12
CA LYS A 890 38.89 -4.15 12.51
C LYS A 890 39.17 -4.51 13.97
N LYS A 891 38.21 -4.22 14.86
CA LYS A 891 38.33 -4.49 16.30
C LYS A 891 38.35 -5.99 16.61
N LEU A 892 37.54 -6.79 15.91
CA LEU A 892 37.56 -8.25 16.04
C LEU A 892 38.90 -8.83 15.59
N GLY A 893 39.48 -8.31 14.49
CA GLY A 893 40.78 -8.75 14.00
C GLY A 893 40.82 -10.22 13.54
N ILE A 894 39.66 -10.84 13.33
CA ILE A 894 39.53 -12.24 12.93
C ILE A 894 39.73 -12.40 11.42
N PRO A 895 40.19 -13.57 10.94
CA PRO A 895 40.23 -13.86 9.50
C PRO A 895 38.86 -13.76 8.82
N ILE A 896 38.77 -12.98 7.74
CA ILE A 896 37.59 -12.92 6.87
C ILE A 896 37.89 -13.52 5.50
N ILE A 897 37.05 -14.45 5.08
CA ILE A 897 37.06 -15.07 3.76
C ILE A 897 35.91 -14.49 2.93
N ALA A 898 36.22 -13.66 1.93
CA ALA A 898 35.25 -13.14 0.98
C ALA A 898 35.02 -14.13 -0.18
N ILE A 899 33.76 -14.37 -0.53
CA ILE A 899 33.37 -15.22 -1.64
C ILE A 899 32.53 -14.43 -2.63
N THR A 900 32.96 -14.40 -3.89
CA THR A 900 32.17 -13.89 -5.01
C THR A 900 32.29 -14.80 -6.23
N GLY A 901 31.69 -14.40 -7.35
CA GLY A 901 31.71 -15.14 -8.62
C GLY A 901 30.33 -15.22 -9.27
N SER A 902 30.25 -15.81 -10.46
CA SER A 902 28.99 -15.87 -11.21
C SER A 902 28.08 -16.97 -10.67
N ASN A 903 28.61 -18.19 -10.50
CA ASN A 903 27.87 -19.37 -10.06
C ASN A 903 28.52 -20.04 -8.85
N GLY A 904 27.71 -20.64 -7.96
CA GLY A 904 28.21 -21.47 -6.86
C GLY A 904 28.64 -20.72 -5.59
N LYS A 905 28.46 -19.39 -5.51
CA LYS A 905 28.80 -18.55 -4.34
C LYS A 905 28.27 -19.10 -3.02
N THR A 906 26.95 -19.16 -2.89
CA THR A 906 26.29 -19.64 -1.67
C THR A 906 26.61 -21.10 -1.39
N THR A 907 26.67 -21.97 -2.41
CA THR A 907 27.02 -23.38 -2.21
C THR A 907 28.43 -23.54 -1.65
N THR A 908 29.39 -22.78 -2.19
CA THR A 908 30.78 -22.75 -1.69
C THR A 908 30.84 -22.19 -0.28
N LYS A 909 30.11 -21.10 0.01
CA LYS A 909 30.00 -20.51 1.35
C LYS A 909 29.47 -21.51 2.37
N GLU A 910 28.39 -22.23 2.06
CA GLU A 910 27.78 -23.22 2.97
C GLU A 910 28.69 -24.45 3.18
N LEU A 911 29.34 -24.96 2.12
CA LEU A 911 30.29 -26.06 2.24
C LEU A 911 31.53 -25.66 3.05
N LEU A 912 32.04 -24.46 2.81
CA LEU A 912 33.17 -23.91 3.56
C LEU A 912 32.81 -23.69 5.03
N TYR A 913 31.63 -23.12 5.29
CA TYR A 913 31.10 -22.97 6.65
C TYR A 913 31.00 -24.34 7.35
N SER A 914 30.46 -25.36 6.68
CA SER A 914 30.36 -26.72 7.23
C SER A 914 31.75 -27.29 7.57
N ALA A 915 32.73 -27.13 6.68
CA ALA A 915 34.09 -27.64 6.88
C ALA A 915 34.84 -26.92 8.00
N LEU A 916 34.84 -25.58 8.02
CA LEU A 916 35.54 -24.79 9.04
C LEU A 916 34.89 -24.90 10.42
N SER A 917 33.56 -25.06 10.48
CA SER A 917 32.82 -25.25 11.75
C SER A 917 33.20 -26.51 12.53
N LYS A 918 33.96 -27.44 11.93
CA LYS A 918 34.48 -28.64 12.62
C LYS A 918 35.73 -28.38 13.47
N GLY A 919 36.36 -27.22 13.33
CA GLY A 919 37.52 -26.84 14.15
C GLY A 919 37.56 -25.38 14.60
N TYR A 920 36.70 -24.51 14.04
CA TYR A 920 36.61 -23.10 14.39
C TYR A 920 35.15 -22.70 14.62
N ASN A 921 34.91 -21.77 15.55
CA ASN A 921 33.63 -21.09 15.67
C ASN A 921 33.45 -20.14 14.48
N THR A 922 32.87 -20.65 13.41
CA THR A 922 32.75 -19.93 12.15
C THR A 922 31.42 -19.18 12.10
N PHE A 923 31.37 -18.01 11.46
CA PHE A 923 30.12 -17.31 11.12
C PHE A 923 30.09 -17.00 9.62
N ALA A 924 28.92 -17.17 8.98
CA ALA A 924 28.77 -16.90 7.54
C ALA A 924 27.56 -16.01 7.25
N THR A 925 27.60 -15.29 6.13
CA THR A 925 26.47 -14.52 5.60
C THR A 925 25.19 -15.35 5.57
N GLN A 926 24.14 -14.86 6.23
CA GLN A 926 22.85 -15.53 6.33
C GLN A 926 21.94 -15.14 5.15
N GLY A 927 21.25 -16.14 4.56
CA GLY A 927 20.34 -15.90 3.44
C GLY A 927 20.99 -15.19 2.25
N ASN A 928 20.35 -14.12 1.76
CA ASN A 928 20.84 -13.27 0.65
C ASN A 928 21.40 -11.92 1.15
N LEU A 929 21.92 -11.83 2.37
CA LEU A 929 22.48 -10.58 2.92
C LEU A 929 23.85 -10.24 2.33
N ASN A 930 23.93 -10.07 1.01
CA ASN A 930 25.18 -9.95 0.25
C ASN A 930 25.39 -8.58 -0.43
N ASN A 931 24.63 -7.55 -0.02
CA ASN A 931 24.65 -6.18 -0.55
C ASN A 931 25.17 -5.16 0.49
N HIS A 932 25.06 -3.86 0.16
CA HIS A 932 25.55 -2.72 0.97
C HIS A 932 24.91 -2.55 2.36
N ILE A 933 23.85 -3.30 2.68
CA ILE A 933 23.24 -3.38 4.02
C ILE A 933 23.53 -4.75 4.65
N GLY A 934 23.39 -5.82 3.87
CA GLY A 934 23.54 -7.20 4.35
C GLY A 934 24.96 -7.56 4.79
N VAL A 935 25.98 -7.10 4.07
CA VAL A 935 27.38 -7.31 4.47
C VAL A 935 27.70 -6.62 5.80
N PRO A 936 27.35 -5.32 6.01
CA PRO A 936 27.47 -4.70 7.33
C PRO A 936 26.79 -5.49 8.46
N LEU A 937 25.56 -5.95 8.27
CA LEU A 937 24.84 -6.73 9.27
C LEU A 937 25.50 -8.09 9.56
N THR A 938 26.05 -8.73 8.52
CA THR A 938 26.81 -9.98 8.67
C THR A 938 28.04 -9.77 9.55
N LEU A 939 28.81 -8.70 9.30
CA LEU A 939 30.00 -8.37 10.09
C LEU A 939 29.63 -8.05 11.54
N LEU A 940 28.57 -7.25 11.77
CA LEU A 940 28.11 -6.89 13.11
C LEU A 940 27.55 -8.08 13.90
N SER A 941 27.11 -9.13 13.22
CA SER A 941 26.64 -10.36 13.87
C SER A 941 27.78 -11.25 14.37
N MET A 942 29.02 -11.03 13.88
CA MET A 942 30.21 -11.72 14.38
C MET A 942 30.60 -11.16 15.76
N ASN A 943 31.11 -12.00 16.65
CA ASN A 943 31.48 -11.60 18.00
C ASN A 943 32.85 -12.16 18.40
N SER A 944 33.29 -11.91 19.63
CA SER A 944 34.61 -12.34 20.12
C SER A 944 34.79 -13.86 20.22
N LYS A 945 33.71 -14.65 20.11
CA LYS A 945 33.78 -16.11 20.02
C LYS A 945 33.92 -16.59 18.58
N THR A 946 33.74 -15.72 17.59
CA THR A 946 33.90 -16.06 16.18
C THR A 946 35.39 -16.12 15.87
N ASP A 947 35.87 -17.27 15.41
CA ASP A 947 37.28 -17.45 15.04
C ASP A 947 37.53 -17.09 13.57
N ILE A 948 36.57 -17.36 12.67
CA ILE A 948 36.67 -17.09 11.23
C ILE A 948 35.30 -16.63 10.69
N GLY A 949 35.29 -15.58 9.87
CA GLY A 949 34.09 -15.11 9.17
C GLY A 949 34.11 -15.42 7.67
N ILE A 950 32.95 -15.77 7.10
CA ILE A 950 32.77 -16.00 5.67
C ILE A 950 31.74 -15.00 5.13
N VAL A 951 32.16 -14.12 4.23
CA VAL A 951 31.32 -13.04 3.68
C VAL A 951 31.02 -13.32 2.20
N GLU A 952 29.76 -13.58 1.89
CA GLU A 952 29.28 -13.68 0.50
C GLU A 952 29.01 -12.28 -0.06
N MET A 953 29.64 -11.94 -1.19
CA MET A 953 29.50 -10.64 -1.86
C MET A 953 28.77 -10.76 -3.19
N GLY A 954 27.61 -10.12 -3.26
CA GLY A 954 26.79 -9.97 -4.46
C GLY A 954 27.12 -8.66 -5.16
N ALA A 955 27.11 -8.69 -6.50
CA ALA A 955 27.22 -7.49 -7.30
C ALA A 955 26.56 -7.73 -8.66
N ASN A 956 25.87 -6.71 -9.12
CA ASN A 956 25.18 -6.61 -10.41
C ASN A 956 25.89 -5.60 -11.33
N HIS A 957 26.67 -4.67 -10.76
CA HIS A 957 27.45 -3.67 -11.50
C HIS A 957 28.93 -3.69 -11.13
N GLN A 958 29.76 -3.12 -11.99
CA GLN A 958 31.16 -2.83 -11.67
C GLN A 958 31.21 -1.76 -10.56
N GLY A 959 32.16 -1.88 -9.63
CA GLY A 959 32.37 -1.01 -8.47
C GLY A 959 31.79 -1.53 -7.16
N GLU A 960 30.72 -2.35 -7.21
CA GLU A 960 30.04 -2.81 -6.01
C GLU A 960 30.89 -3.80 -5.18
N ILE A 961 31.63 -4.71 -5.82
CA ILE A 961 32.51 -5.64 -5.09
C ILE A 961 33.63 -4.86 -4.41
N ALA A 962 34.19 -3.85 -5.07
CA ALA A 962 35.20 -2.97 -4.48
C ALA A 962 34.66 -2.25 -3.23
N GLU A 963 33.44 -1.72 -3.27
CA GLU A 963 32.80 -1.11 -2.11
C GLU A 963 32.56 -2.12 -0.97
N LEU A 964 32.07 -3.32 -1.27
CA LEU A 964 31.89 -4.37 -0.27
C LEU A 964 33.21 -4.83 0.35
N CYS A 965 34.29 -4.87 -0.44
CA CYS A 965 35.64 -5.15 0.07
C CYS A 965 36.12 -4.03 1.00
N ASN A 966 35.86 -2.77 0.69
CA ASN A 966 36.19 -1.64 1.57
C ASN A 966 35.43 -1.70 2.90
N ILE A 967 34.23 -2.29 2.92
CA ILE A 967 33.48 -2.49 4.17
C ILE A 967 34.04 -3.69 4.95
N ALA A 968 34.22 -4.85 4.30
CA ALA A 968 34.53 -6.11 4.96
C ALA A 968 36.02 -6.36 5.23
N GLU A 969 36.91 -5.68 4.52
CA GLU A 969 38.36 -5.84 4.57
C GLU A 969 38.79 -7.32 4.65
N PRO A 970 38.55 -8.10 3.59
CA PRO A 970 38.85 -9.53 3.61
C PRO A 970 40.36 -9.81 3.63
N ASP A 971 40.77 -10.78 4.45
CA ASP A 971 42.15 -11.31 4.48
C ASP A 971 42.37 -12.40 3.43
N TYR A 972 41.27 -13.09 3.09
CA TYR A 972 41.23 -14.12 2.07
C TYR A 972 40.09 -13.85 1.10
N GLY A 973 40.29 -14.18 -0.17
CA GLY A 973 39.17 -14.18 -1.11
C GLY A 973 39.22 -15.31 -2.12
N TYR A 974 38.03 -15.70 -2.57
CA TYR A 974 37.82 -16.73 -3.57
C TYR A 974 36.76 -16.31 -4.57
N ILE A 975 37.09 -16.39 -5.86
CA ILE A 975 36.12 -16.26 -6.94
C ILE A 975 35.74 -17.66 -7.41
N THR A 976 34.47 -18.02 -7.30
CA THR A 976 34.01 -19.38 -7.65
C THR A 976 34.16 -19.70 -9.14
N ASN A 977 33.85 -18.73 -10.02
CA ASN A 977 34.08 -18.76 -11.48
C ASN A 977 33.69 -17.41 -12.11
N PHE A 978 34.14 -17.21 -13.36
CA PHE A 978 33.73 -16.13 -14.26
C PHE A 978 32.73 -16.64 -15.30
N GLY A 979 31.55 -17.05 -14.85
CA GLY A 979 30.45 -17.45 -15.74
C GLY A 979 29.63 -16.28 -16.27
N SER A 980 28.81 -16.52 -17.29
CA SER A 980 27.91 -15.52 -17.87
C SER A 980 26.68 -15.27 -17.00
N ALA A 981 26.78 -14.39 -16.00
CA ALA A 981 25.68 -14.00 -15.11
C ALA A 981 25.65 -12.48 -14.93
N HIS A 982 24.46 -11.89 -14.84
CA HIS A 982 24.26 -10.43 -14.75
C HIS A 982 24.95 -9.66 -15.91
N LEU A 983 24.96 -10.24 -17.12
CA LEU A 983 25.74 -9.72 -18.25
C LEU A 983 25.42 -8.26 -18.56
N GLU A 984 24.16 -7.85 -18.40
CA GLU A 984 23.70 -6.51 -18.69
C GLU A 984 24.32 -5.46 -17.75
N GLY A 985 24.19 -5.62 -16.43
CA GLY A 985 24.71 -4.67 -15.44
C GLY A 985 26.24 -4.58 -15.40
N PHE A 986 26.93 -5.63 -15.87
CA PHE A 986 28.38 -5.63 -16.03
C PHE A 986 28.86 -5.13 -17.40
N GLY A 987 28.01 -5.06 -18.44
CA GLY A 987 28.41 -4.69 -19.80
C GLY A 987 29.08 -5.82 -20.60
N GLY A 988 28.63 -7.06 -20.41
CA GLY A 988 29.10 -8.26 -21.11
C GLY A 988 30.06 -9.13 -20.28
N VAL A 989 30.57 -10.22 -20.89
CA VAL A 989 31.43 -11.21 -20.22
C VAL A 989 32.73 -10.58 -19.69
N GLU A 990 33.35 -9.70 -20.48
CA GLU A 990 34.54 -8.94 -20.06
C GLU A 990 34.25 -8.03 -18.86
N GLY A 991 33.05 -7.44 -18.83
CA GLY A 991 32.57 -6.66 -17.70
C GLY A 991 32.40 -7.50 -16.43
N VAL A 992 31.88 -8.72 -16.55
CA VAL A 992 31.74 -9.65 -15.42
C VAL A 992 33.13 -10.03 -14.88
N ILE A 993 34.08 -10.29 -15.77
CA ILE A 993 35.47 -10.54 -15.38
C ILE A 993 36.04 -9.35 -14.61
N LYS A 994 35.91 -8.13 -15.13
CA LYS A 994 36.39 -6.91 -14.47
C LYS A 994 35.74 -6.72 -13.09
N GLY A 995 34.41 -6.75 -13.03
CA GLY A 995 33.67 -6.49 -11.80
C GLY A 995 33.90 -7.53 -10.71
N LYS A 996 34.04 -8.82 -11.05
CA LYS A 996 34.37 -9.86 -10.05
C LYS A 996 35.84 -9.82 -9.65
N SER A 997 36.72 -9.41 -10.55
CA SER A 997 38.16 -9.28 -10.27
C SER A 997 38.49 -8.16 -9.29
N GLU A 998 37.55 -7.25 -9.00
CA GLU A 998 37.69 -6.23 -7.95
C GLU A 998 38.08 -6.83 -6.58
N LEU A 999 37.61 -8.05 -6.27
CA LEU A 999 38.04 -8.77 -5.07
C LEU A 999 39.54 -9.09 -5.10
N TYR A 1000 40.05 -9.64 -6.19
CA TYR A 1000 41.48 -9.96 -6.32
C TYR A 1000 42.33 -8.69 -6.41
N GLN A 1001 41.85 -7.63 -7.06
CA GLN A 1001 42.51 -6.33 -7.07
C GLN A 1001 42.62 -5.74 -5.66
N TYR A 1002 41.56 -5.83 -4.86
CA TYR A 1002 41.60 -5.41 -3.46
C TYR A 1002 42.61 -6.22 -2.65
N LEU A 1003 42.61 -7.55 -2.77
CA LEU A 1003 43.55 -8.40 -2.04
C LEU A 1003 45.01 -8.12 -2.43
N ALA A 1004 45.29 -7.98 -3.74
CA ALA A 1004 46.62 -7.67 -4.24
C ALA A 1004 47.12 -6.30 -3.73
N LYS A 1005 46.26 -5.28 -3.77
CA LYS A 1005 46.55 -3.94 -3.25
C LYS A 1005 46.87 -3.93 -1.76
N ASN A 1006 46.26 -4.82 -0.98
CA ASN A 1006 46.43 -4.90 0.46
C ASN A 1006 47.37 -6.05 0.92
N HIS A 1007 48.12 -6.67 -0.01
CA HIS A 1007 49.01 -7.79 0.27
C HIS A 1007 48.35 -9.00 0.96
N GLN A 1008 47.07 -9.23 0.68
CA GLN A 1008 46.27 -10.34 1.20
C GLN A 1008 46.29 -11.55 0.25
N LYS A 1009 45.78 -12.69 0.71
CA LYS A 1009 45.91 -13.98 0.00
C LYS A 1009 44.66 -14.34 -0.79
N ALA A 1010 44.82 -14.74 -2.06
CA ALA A 1010 43.73 -15.34 -2.83
C ALA A 1010 43.77 -16.87 -2.78
N PHE A 1011 42.62 -17.50 -2.58
CA PHE A 1011 42.45 -18.91 -2.95
C PHE A 1011 42.18 -18.95 -4.45
N VAL A 1012 42.90 -19.81 -5.18
CA VAL A 1012 42.86 -19.85 -6.64
C VAL A 1012 42.62 -21.27 -7.10
N ASN A 1013 41.61 -21.45 -7.93
CA ASN A 1013 41.40 -22.73 -8.59
C ASN A 1013 42.50 -22.96 -9.64
N GLN A 1014 43.37 -23.95 -9.41
CA GLN A 1014 44.48 -24.25 -10.33
C GLN A 1014 44.02 -24.69 -11.73
N GLN A 1015 42.78 -25.19 -11.85
CA GLN A 1015 42.19 -25.64 -13.10
C GLN A 1015 41.50 -24.49 -13.88
N ASP A 1016 41.36 -23.30 -13.28
CA ASP A 1016 40.76 -22.13 -13.93
C ASP A 1016 41.85 -21.21 -14.47
N ALA A 1017 42.09 -21.28 -15.79
CA ALA A 1017 43.12 -20.52 -16.47
C ALA A 1017 42.98 -19.00 -16.26
N LYS A 1018 41.76 -18.48 -16.15
CA LYS A 1018 41.54 -17.04 -15.97
C LYS A 1018 41.89 -16.59 -14.57
N GLN A 1019 41.54 -17.38 -13.56
CA GLN A 1019 41.99 -17.11 -12.19
C GLN A 1019 43.51 -17.20 -12.07
N MET A 1020 44.14 -18.19 -12.72
CA MET A 1020 45.61 -18.31 -12.73
C MET A 1020 46.32 -17.13 -13.38
N GLU A 1021 45.74 -16.58 -14.45
CA GLU A 1021 46.22 -15.37 -15.13
C GLU A 1021 46.09 -14.12 -14.24
N LEU A 1022 44.89 -13.86 -13.71
CA LEU A 1022 44.58 -12.67 -12.92
C LEU A 1022 45.31 -12.61 -11.58
N THR A 1023 45.77 -13.75 -11.08
CA THR A 1023 46.44 -13.87 -9.77
C THR A 1023 47.93 -14.15 -9.87
N LYS A 1024 48.54 -14.02 -11.06
CA LYS A 1024 49.95 -14.37 -11.29
C LYS A 1024 50.94 -13.57 -10.41
N ASP A 1025 50.60 -12.30 -10.12
CA ASP A 1025 51.46 -11.35 -9.42
C ASP A 1025 51.06 -11.13 -7.94
N MET A 1026 50.19 -12.00 -7.38
CA MET A 1026 49.73 -11.88 -5.99
C MET A 1026 50.04 -13.12 -5.15
N GLN A 1027 49.94 -12.99 -3.82
CA GLN A 1027 50.02 -14.15 -2.93
C GLN A 1027 48.80 -15.05 -3.15
N ARG A 1028 49.04 -16.24 -3.72
CA ARG A 1028 47.98 -17.20 -4.05
C ARG A 1028 48.19 -18.54 -3.37
N ILE A 1029 47.09 -19.13 -2.92
CA ILE A 1029 47.00 -20.50 -2.42
C ILE A 1029 46.29 -21.30 -3.49
N LEU A 1030 47.03 -22.18 -4.15
CA LEU A 1030 46.50 -23.01 -5.22
C LEU A 1030 45.69 -24.15 -4.63
N ILE A 1031 44.43 -24.26 -5.05
CA ILE A 1031 43.56 -25.37 -4.70
C ILE A 1031 43.36 -26.22 -5.95
N ASP A 1032 43.72 -27.49 -5.86
CA ASP A 1032 43.45 -28.44 -6.93
C ASP A 1032 41.98 -28.88 -6.89
N THR A 1033 41.21 -28.43 -7.87
CA THR A 1033 39.82 -28.84 -8.03
C THR A 1033 39.65 -29.99 -9.01
N LYS A 1034 40.70 -30.77 -9.29
CA LYS A 1034 40.65 -31.96 -10.12
C LYS A 1034 40.88 -33.21 -9.27
N ALA A 1035 39.85 -34.02 -9.13
CA ALA A 1035 39.97 -35.35 -8.53
C ALA A 1035 39.12 -36.35 -9.33
N PRO A 1036 39.53 -37.62 -9.44
CA PRO A 1036 38.65 -38.64 -10.00
C PRO A 1036 37.39 -38.74 -9.15
N TYR A 1037 36.22 -38.86 -9.78
CA TYR A 1037 34.94 -38.97 -9.08
C TYR A 1037 34.05 -40.01 -9.76
N ASP A 1038 33.17 -40.63 -8.98
CA ASP A 1038 32.07 -41.47 -9.47
C ASP A 1038 30.73 -40.77 -9.18
N ILE A 1039 29.74 -41.02 -10.03
CA ILE A 1039 28.35 -40.66 -9.76
C ILE A 1039 27.66 -41.93 -9.27
N CYS A 1040 27.22 -41.95 -8.01
CA CYS A 1040 26.50 -43.11 -7.44
C CYS A 1040 25.12 -43.29 -8.10
N GLU A 1041 24.48 -44.46 -7.97
CA GLU A 1041 23.13 -44.75 -8.51
C GLU A 1041 22.07 -43.69 -8.13
N LYS A 1042 22.22 -43.06 -6.96
CA LYS A 1042 21.34 -41.97 -6.50
C LYS A 1042 21.71 -40.58 -7.05
N GLY A 1043 22.65 -40.46 -7.98
CA GLY A 1043 23.09 -39.22 -8.64
C GLY A 1043 24.00 -38.33 -7.80
N PHE A 1044 24.41 -38.82 -6.64
CA PHE A 1044 25.32 -38.13 -5.73
C PHE A 1044 26.78 -38.31 -6.16
N ILE A 1045 27.59 -37.30 -5.87
CA ILE A 1045 29.01 -37.29 -6.19
C ILE A 1045 29.79 -38.04 -5.13
N LYS A 1046 30.60 -39.01 -5.56
CA LYS A 1046 31.62 -39.67 -4.74
C LYS A 1046 33.00 -39.29 -5.28
N ILE A 1047 33.77 -38.53 -4.50
CA ILE A 1047 35.11 -38.10 -4.90
C ILE A 1047 36.12 -39.17 -4.43
N LYS A 1048 36.96 -39.66 -5.35
CA LYS A 1048 38.07 -40.58 -5.08
C LYS A 1048 39.28 -39.78 -4.59
N THR A 1049 39.19 -39.31 -3.36
CA THR A 1049 40.37 -38.90 -2.57
C THR A 1049 40.90 -40.12 -1.79
N PRO A 1050 42.10 -40.06 -1.18
CA PRO A 1050 42.58 -41.15 -0.32
C PRO A 1050 41.58 -41.59 0.75
N SER A 1051 40.76 -40.66 1.25
CA SER A 1051 39.73 -40.91 2.26
C SER A 1051 38.33 -41.25 1.70
N HIS A 1052 38.14 -41.24 0.37
CA HIS A 1052 36.87 -41.47 -0.36
C HIS A 1052 35.65 -40.75 0.23
N VAL A 1053 35.26 -39.61 -0.34
CA VAL A 1053 34.14 -38.79 0.19
C VAL A 1053 32.88 -39.01 -0.63
N LYS A 1054 31.83 -39.54 -0.01
CA LYS A 1054 30.48 -39.62 -0.59
C LYS A 1054 29.65 -38.43 -0.11
N THR A 1055 29.18 -37.60 -1.02
CA THR A 1055 28.43 -36.37 -0.71
C THR A 1055 26.92 -36.55 -0.89
N ASN A 1056 26.11 -35.62 -0.38
CA ASN A 1056 24.68 -35.51 -0.76
C ASN A 1056 24.45 -34.43 -1.84
N LEU A 1057 25.50 -34.04 -2.56
CA LEU A 1057 25.43 -33.07 -3.65
C LEU A 1057 25.35 -33.79 -5.00
N THR A 1058 24.63 -33.16 -5.93
CA THR A 1058 24.52 -33.61 -7.32
C THR A 1058 25.17 -32.61 -8.25
N GLY A 1059 25.50 -33.04 -9.48
CA GLY A 1059 26.08 -32.14 -10.48
C GLY A 1059 27.60 -32.09 -10.44
N VAL A 1060 28.25 -32.49 -11.54
CA VAL A 1060 29.71 -32.46 -11.68
C VAL A 1060 30.30 -31.07 -11.37
N TYR A 1061 29.56 -29.99 -11.65
CA TYR A 1061 29.97 -28.62 -11.31
C TYR A 1061 30.20 -28.39 -9.81
N ASN A 1062 29.56 -29.17 -8.92
CA ASN A 1062 29.80 -29.09 -7.49
C ASN A 1062 31.10 -29.78 -7.05
N VAL A 1063 31.75 -30.59 -7.90
CA VAL A 1063 33.07 -31.19 -7.60
C VAL A 1063 34.07 -30.09 -7.28
N ALA A 1064 34.09 -29.01 -8.06
CA ALA A 1064 34.96 -27.88 -7.82
C ALA A 1064 34.64 -27.18 -6.48
N ASN A 1065 33.36 -26.92 -6.18
CA ASN A 1065 32.95 -26.31 -4.91
C ASN A 1065 33.34 -27.17 -3.69
N ILE A 1066 33.20 -28.50 -3.81
CA ILE A 1066 33.56 -29.45 -2.76
C ILE A 1066 35.08 -29.47 -2.54
N LEU A 1067 35.86 -29.63 -3.62
CA LEU A 1067 37.31 -29.67 -3.53
C LEU A 1067 37.89 -28.34 -3.05
N THR A 1068 37.27 -27.22 -3.44
CA THR A 1068 37.60 -25.90 -2.88
C THR A 1068 37.38 -25.86 -1.38
N ALA A 1069 36.20 -26.26 -0.88
CA ALA A 1069 35.93 -26.27 0.56
C ALA A 1069 36.88 -27.21 1.32
N MET A 1070 37.22 -28.38 0.74
CA MET A 1070 38.19 -29.31 1.31
C MET A 1070 39.61 -28.72 1.34
N GLY A 1071 40.05 -28.08 0.25
CA GLY A 1071 41.37 -27.48 0.14
C GLY A 1071 41.55 -26.27 1.07
N ILE A 1072 40.54 -25.40 1.15
CA ILE A 1072 40.53 -24.28 2.10
C ILE A 1072 40.49 -24.81 3.54
N GLY A 1073 39.65 -25.80 3.83
CA GLY A 1073 39.62 -26.44 5.16
C GLY A 1073 40.96 -27.05 5.56
N ALA A 1074 41.67 -27.69 4.61
CA ALA A 1074 43.01 -28.22 4.84
C ALA A 1074 44.05 -27.11 5.06
N TYR A 1075 43.97 -25.99 4.33
CA TYR A 1075 44.83 -24.82 4.56
C TYR A 1075 44.66 -24.26 5.99
N PHE A 1076 43.42 -24.23 6.50
CA PHE A 1076 43.12 -23.86 7.89
C PHE A 1076 43.36 -25.00 8.91
N LYS A 1077 44.08 -26.07 8.52
CA LYS A 1077 44.50 -27.19 9.38
C LYS A 1077 43.35 -27.97 10.02
N ILE A 1078 42.16 -28.00 9.40
CA ILE A 1078 41.08 -28.88 9.85
C ILE A 1078 41.46 -30.33 9.53
N ASN A 1079 41.21 -31.25 10.47
CA ASN A 1079 41.47 -32.67 10.29
C ASN A 1079 40.73 -33.20 9.02
N PRO A 1080 41.43 -33.85 8.07
CA PRO A 1080 40.83 -34.36 6.83
C PRO A 1080 39.60 -35.25 7.01
N GLU A 1081 39.54 -36.07 8.07
CA GLU A 1081 38.37 -36.92 8.35
C GLU A 1081 37.17 -36.09 8.82
N LYS A 1082 37.40 -35.01 9.59
CA LYS A 1082 36.33 -34.09 9.99
C LYS A 1082 35.80 -33.29 8.79
N ILE A 1083 36.68 -32.88 7.87
CA ILE A 1083 36.26 -32.24 6.62
C ILE A 1083 35.38 -33.21 5.82
N LYS A 1084 35.84 -34.46 5.65
CA LYS A 1084 35.08 -35.50 4.96
C LYS A 1084 33.70 -35.71 5.60
N GLU A 1085 33.62 -35.79 6.93
CA GLU A 1085 32.35 -35.91 7.65
C GLU A 1085 31.43 -34.69 7.40
N ALA A 1086 31.97 -33.47 7.47
CA ALA A 1086 31.22 -32.24 7.22
C ALA A 1086 30.64 -32.16 5.80
N ILE A 1087 31.42 -32.55 4.80
CA ILE A 1087 30.99 -32.57 3.40
C ILE A 1087 29.99 -33.71 3.14
N ALA A 1088 30.19 -34.88 3.75
CA ALA A 1088 29.31 -36.04 3.60
C ALA A 1088 27.93 -35.84 4.25
N THR A 1089 27.86 -35.06 5.33
CA THR A 1089 26.62 -34.78 6.08
C THR A 1089 25.87 -33.54 5.59
N TYR A 1090 26.52 -32.65 4.84
CA TYR A 1090 25.88 -31.46 4.29
C TYR A 1090 24.69 -31.82 3.39
N GLN A 1091 23.55 -31.18 3.63
CA GLN A 1091 22.36 -31.25 2.79
C GLN A 1091 22.05 -29.86 2.23
N PRO A 1092 21.89 -29.71 0.90
CA PRO A 1092 21.53 -28.43 0.32
C PRO A 1092 20.12 -28.02 0.76
N LYS A 1093 19.97 -26.78 1.22
CA LYS A 1093 18.70 -26.12 1.57
C LYS A 1093 18.39 -25.01 0.54
N ASN A 1094 17.15 -24.52 0.50
CA ASN A 1094 16.69 -23.36 -0.31
C ASN A 1094 16.54 -23.58 -1.84
N ASN A 1095 15.90 -24.65 -2.29
CA ASN A 1095 15.56 -24.90 -3.73
C ASN A 1095 16.76 -24.91 -4.69
N ARG A 1096 17.96 -25.27 -4.22
CA ARG A 1096 19.20 -25.35 -5.01
C ARG A 1096 19.73 -26.79 -5.05
N SER A 1097 19.73 -27.39 -6.24
CA SER A 1097 20.23 -28.76 -6.49
C SER A 1097 19.67 -29.83 -5.52
N GLN A 1098 18.42 -29.65 -5.08
CA GLN A 1098 17.77 -30.52 -4.10
C GLN A 1098 17.22 -31.78 -4.78
N ILE A 1099 17.52 -32.97 -4.24
CA ILE A 1099 16.85 -34.20 -4.66
C ILE A 1099 15.59 -34.41 -3.81
N ILE A 1100 14.45 -34.54 -4.48
CA ILE A 1100 13.16 -34.91 -3.85
C ILE A 1100 12.71 -36.25 -4.45
N ASN A 1101 12.43 -37.23 -3.60
CA ASN A 1101 11.80 -38.49 -4.01
C ASN A 1101 10.29 -38.38 -3.78
N SER A 1102 9.48 -38.52 -4.83
CA SER A 1102 8.00 -38.54 -4.69
C SER A 1102 7.35 -39.55 -5.61
N LYS A 1103 6.48 -40.42 -5.08
CA LYS A 1103 5.76 -41.49 -5.81
C LYS A 1103 6.62 -42.26 -6.82
N GLY A 1104 7.86 -42.59 -6.43
CA GLY A 1104 8.81 -43.33 -7.28
C GLY A 1104 9.51 -42.51 -8.35
N ARG A 1105 9.35 -41.18 -8.39
CA ARG A 1105 10.10 -40.25 -9.25
C ARG A 1105 11.25 -39.61 -8.47
N LYS A 1106 12.32 -39.29 -9.18
CA LYS A 1106 13.49 -38.58 -8.66
C LYS A 1106 13.53 -37.17 -9.25
N ILE A 1107 13.22 -36.18 -8.43
CA ILE A 1107 13.15 -34.77 -8.85
C ILE A 1107 14.43 -34.05 -8.43
N ILE A 1108 15.09 -33.39 -9.38
CA ILE A 1108 16.24 -32.51 -9.17
C ILE A 1108 15.73 -31.07 -9.28
N LEU A 1109 15.48 -30.43 -8.15
CA LEU A 1109 14.96 -29.07 -8.07
C LEU A 1109 16.12 -28.06 -7.95
N ASP A 1110 16.27 -27.22 -8.98
CA ASP A 1110 17.26 -26.14 -9.06
C ASP A 1110 16.62 -24.87 -9.63
N ALA A 1111 15.61 -24.35 -8.93
CA ALA A 1111 14.72 -23.28 -9.40
C ALA A 1111 15.01 -21.91 -8.75
N TYR A 1112 16.22 -21.71 -8.21
CA TYR A 1112 16.55 -20.46 -7.50
C TYR A 1112 17.27 -19.43 -8.37
N ASN A 1113 18.25 -19.86 -9.17
CA ASN A 1113 18.96 -18.97 -10.11
C ASN A 1113 19.28 -19.75 -11.38
N ALA A 1114 19.09 -19.11 -12.54
CA ALA A 1114 19.40 -19.70 -13.83
C ALA A 1114 20.11 -18.69 -14.72
N ASN A 1115 21.22 -19.16 -15.28
CA ASN A 1115 22.02 -18.52 -16.31
C ASN A 1115 22.62 -19.60 -17.23
N PRO A 1116 23.17 -19.24 -18.41
CA PRO A 1116 23.54 -20.21 -19.43
C PRO A 1116 24.54 -21.26 -18.93
N SER A 1117 25.58 -20.82 -18.22
CA SER A 1117 26.59 -21.73 -17.65
C SER A 1117 25.97 -22.71 -16.65
N SER A 1118 25.07 -22.25 -15.78
CA SER A 1118 24.39 -23.12 -14.81
C SER A 1118 23.42 -24.11 -15.47
N MET A 1119 22.70 -23.69 -16.50
CA MET A 1119 21.74 -24.53 -17.24
C MET A 1119 22.46 -25.67 -17.97
N LYS A 1120 23.54 -25.33 -18.67
CA LYS A 1120 24.41 -26.31 -19.34
C LYS A 1120 24.91 -27.37 -18.38
N ALA A 1121 25.44 -26.95 -17.23
CA ALA A 1121 25.97 -27.87 -16.22
C ALA A 1121 24.90 -28.80 -15.63
N ALA A 1122 23.66 -28.32 -15.46
CA ALA A 1122 22.55 -29.15 -14.97
C ALA A 1122 22.09 -30.19 -16.01
N LEU A 1123 22.06 -29.80 -17.28
CA LEU A 1123 21.72 -30.68 -18.41
C LEU A 1123 22.77 -31.76 -18.63
N GLU A 1124 24.05 -31.41 -18.60
CA GLU A 1124 25.16 -32.38 -18.66
C GLU A 1124 25.16 -33.34 -17.47
N ASN A 1125 24.71 -32.90 -16.29
CA ASN A 1125 24.53 -33.79 -15.15
C ASN A 1125 23.38 -34.78 -15.40
N LEU A 1126 22.24 -34.31 -15.90
CA LEU A 1126 21.09 -35.16 -16.23
C LEU A 1126 21.45 -36.23 -17.27
N SER A 1127 22.30 -35.90 -18.26
CA SER A 1127 22.74 -36.85 -19.28
C SER A 1127 23.53 -38.03 -18.69
N LYS A 1128 24.34 -37.79 -17.64
CA LYS A 1128 25.19 -38.80 -16.98
C LYS A 1128 24.46 -39.70 -15.98
N LEU A 1129 23.23 -39.39 -15.58
CA LEU A 1129 22.47 -40.20 -14.61
C LEU A 1129 21.96 -41.52 -15.23
N THR A 1130 21.98 -42.61 -14.46
CA THR A 1130 21.43 -43.91 -14.84
C THR A 1130 19.90 -43.94 -14.63
N GLY A 1131 19.13 -44.24 -15.69
CA GLY A 1131 17.67 -44.34 -15.65
C GLY A 1131 17.03 -44.26 -17.04
N ASN A 1132 15.96 -45.02 -17.27
CA ASN A 1132 15.38 -45.21 -18.61
C ASN A 1132 14.43 -44.08 -19.07
N PHE A 1133 13.95 -43.21 -18.16
CA PHE A 1133 13.02 -42.12 -18.48
C PHE A 1133 13.45 -40.79 -17.83
N LYS A 1134 14.07 -39.91 -18.62
CA LYS A 1134 14.62 -38.61 -18.21
C LYS A 1134 13.77 -37.47 -18.76
N VAL A 1135 13.41 -36.55 -17.87
CA VAL A 1135 12.63 -35.35 -18.20
C VAL A 1135 13.40 -34.11 -17.79
N ALA A 1136 13.42 -33.08 -18.63
CA ALA A 1136 13.92 -31.76 -18.26
C ALA A 1136 12.82 -30.71 -18.39
N ILE A 1137 12.65 -29.90 -17.35
CA ILE A 1137 11.76 -28.75 -17.29
C ILE A 1137 12.64 -27.52 -17.12
N LEU A 1138 12.81 -26.77 -18.20
CA LEU A 1138 13.70 -25.62 -18.30
C LEU A 1138 12.87 -24.33 -18.43
N ALA A 1139 13.06 -23.39 -17.51
CA ALA A 1139 12.40 -22.09 -17.55
C ALA A 1139 13.37 -20.92 -17.72
N ASP A 1140 12.83 -19.78 -18.16
CA ASP A 1140 13.60 -18.61 -18.58
C ASP A 1140 14.69 -18.18 -17.56
N MET A 1141 15.83 -17.78 -18.13
CA MET A 1141 16.98 -17.17 -17.47
C MET A 1141 16.80 -15.64 -17.52
N PHE A 1142 16.84 -14.96 -16.37
CA PHE A 1142 16.71 -13.50 -16.30
C PHE A 1142 18.09 -12.80 -16.27
N GLU A 1143 18.10 -11.47 -16.46
CA GLU A 1143 19.29 -10.60 -16.33
C GLU A 1143 20.41 -10.89 -17.36
N LEU A 1144 20.03 -11.36 -18.55
CA LEU A 1144 20.94 -11.60 -19.69
C LEU A 1144 20.92 -10.50 -20.76
N GLY A 1145 20.01 -9.51 -20.67
CA GLY A 1145 19.91 -8.40 -21.63
C GLY A 1145 19.71 -8.86 -23.08
N ASP A 1146 20.39 -8.19 -24.02
CA ASP A 1146 20.33 -8.47 -25.46
C ASP A 1146 20.82 -9.90 -25.83
N GLU A 1147 21.61 -10.55 -24.96
CA GLU A 1147 22.10 -11.93 -25.15
C GLU A 1147 21.06 -13.02 -24.80
N SER A 1148 19.90 -12.63 -24.25
CA SER A 1148 18.88 -13.57 -23.77
C SER A 1148 18.45 -14.56 -24.86
N SER A 1149 18.08 -14.09 -26.06
CA SER A 1149 17.56 -14.94 -27.12
C SER A 1149 18.59 -15.97 -27.61
N ALA A 1150 19.84 -15.53 -27.84
CA ALA A 1150 20.93 -16.40 -28.28
C ALA A 1150 21.25 -17.46 -27.22
N ALA A 1151 21.33 -17.04 -25.95
CA ALA A 1151 21.65 -17.95 -24.86
C ALA A 1151 20.55 -18.99 -24.59
N HIS A 1152 19.26 -18.63 -24.67
CA HIS A 1152 18.16 -19.58 -24.56
C HIS A 1152 18.14 -20.57 -25.73
N GLN A 1153 18.46 -20.10 -26.94
CA GLN A 1153 18.60 -20.97 -28.11
C GLN A 1153 19.73 -21.99 -27.93
N GLU A 1154 20.90 -21.57 -27.42
CA GLU A 1154 22.01 -22.47 -27.13
C GLU A 1154 21.62 -23.58 -26.14
N ILE A 1155 20.94 -23.23 -25.05
CA ILE A 1155 20.46 -24.19 -24.05
C ILE A 1155 19.40 -25.13 -24.64
N ALA A 1156 18.50 -24.62 -25.48
CA ALA A 1156 17.49 -25.44 -26.14
C ALA A 1156 18.12 -26.46 -27.10
N THR A 1157 19.09 -26.03 -27.91
CA THR A 1157 19.86 -26.91 -28.80
C THR A 1157 20.62 -27.98 -28.01
N LEU A 1158 21.24 -27.61 -26.89
CA LEU A 1158 21.91 -28.57 -26.00
C LEU A 1158 20.92 -29.59 -25.43
N ALA A 1159 19.77 -29.14 -24.91
CA ALA A 1159 18.76 -30.01 -24.31
C ALA A 1159 18.18 -31.01 -25.32
N ALA A 1160 17.98 -30.58 -26.59
CA ALA A 1160 17.49 -31.42 -27.68
C ALA A 1160 18.47 -32.53 -28.12
N ASN A 1161 19.77 -32.33 -27.86
CA ASN A 1161 20.83 -33.28 -28.17
C ASN A 1161 21.12 -34.26 -27.03
N ILE A 1162 20.56 -34.01 -25.85
CA ILE A 1162 20.60 -34.97 -24.74
C ILE A 1162 19.41 -35.92 -24.94
N GLY A 1163 19.63 -37.24 -24.85
CA GLY A 1163 18.61 -38.28 -25.07
C GLY A 1163 17.49 -38.29 -24.00
N LEU A 1164 16.74 -37.20 -23.89
CA LEU A 1164 15.60 -36.99 -23.01
C LEU A 1164 14.34 -37.57 -23.67
N GLN A 1165 13.50 -38.22 -22.85
CA GLN A 1165 12.21 -38.76 -23.30
C GLN A 1165 11.15 -37.66 -23.34
N GLU A 1166 11.27 -36.66 -22.46
CA GLU A 1166 10.38 -35.50 -22.42
C GLU A 1166 11.17 -34.23 -22.07
N LEU A 1167 10.86 -33.12 -22.73
CA LEU A 1167 11.51 -31.84 -22.55
C LEU A 1167 10.44 -30.76 -22.52
N HIS A 1168 10.45 -29.91 -21.49
CA HIS A 1168 9.53 -28.80 -21.33
C HIS A 1168 10.31 -27.50 -21.28
N PHE A 1169 9.87 -26.57 -22.10
CA PHE A 1169 10.39 -25.21 -22.19
C PHE A 1169 9.33 -24.27 -21.62
N VAL A 1170 9.68 -23.45 -20.63
CA VAL A 1170 8.71 -22.66 -19.86
C VAL A 1170 9.12 -21.19 -19.85
N GLY A 1171 8.28 -20.33 -20.40
CA GLY A 1171 8.52 -18.89 -20.41
C GLY A 1171 8.63 -18.31 -21.81
N SER A 1172 8.70 -16.98 -21.84
CA SER A 1172 8.79 -16.13 -23.02
C SER A 1172 9.96 -16.45 -23.95
N PHE A 1173 11.18 -16.54 -23.42
CA PHE A 1173 12.39 -16.74 -24.22
C PHE A 1173 12.49 -18.18 -24.70
N PHE A 1174 12.25 -19.15 -23.82
CA PHE A 1174 12.22 -20.57 -24.21
C PHE A 1174 11.06 -20.93 -25.14
N LYS A 1175 10.00 -20.13 -25.22
CA LYS A 1175 8.97 -20.28 -26.27
C LYS A 1175 9.49 -19.83 -27.65
N GLY A 1176 10.37 -18.82 -27.69
CA GLY A 1176 10.95 -18.26 -28.90
C GLY A 1176 12.06 -19.11 -29.55
N VAL A 1177 12.55 -20.15 -28.88
CA VAL A 1177 13.64 -21.00 -29.42
C VAL A 1177 13.17 -21.85 -30.60
N MET A 1178 14.02 -21.95 -31.61
CA MET A 1178 13.91 -22.84 -32.76
C MET A 1178 14.38 -24.24 -32.34
N SER A 1179 13.47 -25.04 -31.76
CA SER A 1179 13.67 -26.46 -31.47
C SER A 1179 12.40 -27.23 -31.82
N GLU A 1180 12.56 -28.32 -32.57
CA GLU A 1180 11.50 -29.29 -32.89
C GLU A 1180 11.27 -30.30 -31.76
N LYS A 1181 12.26 -30.45 -30.86
CA LYS A 1181 12.17 -31.30 -29.66
C LYS A 1181 11.80 -30.44 -28.45
N GLY A 1182 10.74 -30.83 -27.74
CA GLY A 1182 10.31 -30.23 -26.47
C GLY A 1182 9.00 -29.44 -26.53
N ILE A 1183 8.19 -29.59 -25.49
CA ILE A 1183 6.87 -28.98 -25.34
C ILE A 1183 7.03 -27.58 -24.74
N LYS A 1184 6.54 -26.56 -25.45
CA LYS A 1184 6.69 -25.16 -25.06
C LYS A 1184 5.46 -24.68 -24.29
N HIS A 1185 5.70 -24.08 -23.13
CA HIS A 1185 4.69 -23.56 -22.20
C HIS A 1185 4.89 -22.05 -22.04
N LYS A 1186 3.82 -21.26 -22.15
CA LYS A 1186 3.89 -19.79 -22.03
C LYS A 1186 4.41 -19.35 -20.65
N ASN A 1187 4.09 -20.10 -19.60
CA ASN A 1187 4.43 -19.82 -18.22
C ASN A 1187 4.28 -21.09 -17.36
N THR A 1188 4.63 -21.00 -16.08
CA THR A 1188 4.55 -22.13 -15.13
C THR A 1188 3.12 -22.64 -14.94
N GLU A 1189 2.09 -21.79 -15.02
CA GLU A 1189 0.68 -22.21 -14.95
C GLU A 1189 0.27 -23.10 -16.14
N ALA A 1190 0.72 -22.77 -17.35
CA ALA A 1190 0.48 -23.57 -18.54
C ALA A 1190 1.12 -24.97 -18.40
N LEU A 1191 2.33 -25.02 -17.83
CA LEU A 1191 2.97 -26.29 -17.49
C LEU A 1191 2.17 -27.06 -16.42
N ILE A 1192 1.67 -26.40 -15.37
CA ILE A 1192 0.83 -27.05 -14.34
C ILE A 1192 -0.41 -27.67 -14.97
N LYS A 1193 -1.11 -26.93 -15.84
CA LYS A 1193 -2.30 -27.42 -16.56
C LYS A 1193 -1.98 -28.59 -17.49
N TYR A 1194 -0.78 -28.61 -18.07
CA TYR A 1194 -0.31 -29.75 -18.85
C TYR A 1194 -0.06 -30.97 -17.96
N LEU A 1195 0.69 -30.80 -16.85
CA LEU A 1195 1.04 -31.87 -15.92
C LEU A 1195 -0.17 -32.43 -15.16
N SER A 1196 -1.21 -31.63 -14.93
CA SER A 1196 -2.47 -32.10 -14.33
C SER A 1196 -3.24 -33.06 -15.25
N LYS A 1197 -2.99 -33.01 -16.56
CA LYS A 1197 -3.63 -33.88 -17.56
C LYS A 1197 -2.71 -35.00 -18.04
N ASN A 1198 -1.39 -34.76 -18.03
CA ASN A 1198 -0.36 -35.67 -18.51
C ASN A 1198 0.63 -35.92 -17.39
N SER A 1199 0.49 -37.07 -16.72
CA SER A 1199 1.38 -37.45 -15.62
C SER A 1199 2.70 -37.96 -16.17
N ILE A 1200 3.82 -37.42 -15.70
CA ILE A 1200 5.15 -37.98 -15.93
C ILE A 1200 5.18 -39.41 -15.34
N PRO A 1201 5.70 -40.43 -16.06
CA PRO A 1201 5.74 -41.80 -15.57
C PRO A 1201 6.44 -41.98 -14.21
N PRO A 1202 6.02 -42.95 -13.37
CA PRO A 1202 6.78 -43.40 -12.20
C PRO A 1202 8.17 -43.94 -12.64
N LYS A 1203 9.18 -43.88 -11.76
CA LYS A 1203 10.59 -44.23 -12.05
C LYS A 1203 11.33 -43.30 -13.02
N SER A 1204 10.80 -42.09 -13.24
CA SER A 1204 11.46 -41.03 -14.03
C SER A 1204 12.45 -40.20 -13.20
N THR A 1205 13.44 -39.63 -13.88
CA THR A 1205 14.33 -38.58 -13.33
C THR A 1205 13.96 -37.24 -13.96
N VAL A 1206 13.49 -36.29 -13.15
CA VAL A 1206 12.97 -34.99 -13.59
C VAL A 1206 13.90 -33.87 -13.14
N LEU A 1207 14.50 -33.12 -14.06
CA LEU A 1207 15.22 -31.87 -13.76
C LEU A 1207 14.25 -30.70 -13.84
N ILE A 1208 14.20 -29.87 -12.80
CA ILE A 1208 13.44 -28.61 -12.77
C ILE A 1208 14.44 -27.48 -12.60
N LYS A 1209 14.64 -26.64 -13.62
CA LYS A 1209 15.62 -25.56 -13.58
C LYS A 1209 15.10 -24.27 -14.22
N GLY A 1210 15.29 -23.15 -13.54
CA GLY A 1210 14.86 -21.83 -14.00
C GLY A 1210 15.17 -20.73 -13.00
N SER A 1211 15.02 -19.47 -13.40
CA SER A 1211 15.17 -18.33 -12.49
C SER A 1211 14.05 -18.34 -11.44
N ARG A 1212 14.32 -17.87 -10.22
CA ARG A 1212 13.30 -17.88 -9.13
C ARG A 1212 12.01 -17.17 -9.50
N GLY A 1213 12.06 -16.11 -10.31
CA GLY A 1213 10.85 -15.41 -10.75
C GLY A 1213 9.94 -16.24 -11.67
N MET A 1214 10.38 -17.42 -12.14
CA MET A 1214 9.53 -18.40 -12.82
C MET A 1214 8.71 -19.26 -11.85
N GLU A 1215 9.04 -19.28 -10.56
CA GLU A 1215 8.30 -19.97 -9.49
C GLU A 1215 8.04 -21.47 -9.78
N LEU A 1216 9.01 -22.15 -10.40
CA LEU A 1216 8.87 -23.55 -10.81
C LEU A 1216 8.64 -24.51 -9.63
N GLU A 1217 8.95 -24.12 -8.40
CA GLU A 1217 8.62 -24.91 -7.20
C GLU A 1217 7.11 -25.20 -7.07
N LYS A 1218 6.25 -24.37 -7.68
CA LYS A 1218 4.79 -24.57 -7.70
C LYS A 1218 4.36 -25.84 -8.44
N ILE A 1219 5.21 -26.44 -9.27
CA ILE A 1219 4.85 -27.68 -9.99
C ILE A 1219 5.04 -28.93 -9.13
N LEU A 1220 5.74 -28.83 -8.00
CA LEU A 1220 6.04 -29.98 -7.13
C LEU A 1220 4.79 -30.76 -6.69
N PRO A 1221 3.67 -30.14 -6.25
CA PRO A 1221 2.45 -30.87 -5.88
C PRO A 1221 1.87 -31.73 -7.02
N PHE A 1222 2.09 -31.34 -8.28
CA PHE A 1222 1.60 -32.04 -9.47
C PHE A 1222 2.55 -33.16 -9.92
N LEU A 1223 3.78 -33.15 -9.42
CA LEU A 1223 4.75 -34.24 -9.54
C LEU A 1223 4.74 -35.17 -8.32
N LYS A 1224 4.05 -34.75 -7.24
CA LYS A 1224 4.05 -35.41 -5.93
C LYS A 1224 3.21 -36.67 -5.87
#